data_AF-A0A2N1W822-F1
#
_entry.id   AF-A0A2N1W822-F1
#
_cell.length_a   1.000
_cell.length_b   1.000
_cell.length_c   1.000
_cell.angle_alpha   90.00
_cell.angle_beta   90.00
_cell.angle_gamma   90.00
#
_symmetry.space_group_name_H-M   'P 1'
#
loop_
_entity.id
_entity.type
_entity.pdbx_description
1 polymer ?
#
loop_
_entity_poly.entity_id
_entity_poly.type
_entity_poly.pdbx_seq_one_letter_code
_entity_poly.pdbx_strand_id
1 'polypeptide(L)'
;MKKLLAVLMFIITVPFFAFAGDCTVDASVQRQYIRGFGASTAWSDWGGNSADNAWLVAHTNDFYTDTTGIGLTMIRARINPVSSQWGGTAAPLKAAQDLGVTDIFATAWTPPAEWKSNNATDNANGDYLLPEYYDEYAEFLRDYVIYMRDSQQVNITSISPANEPDYKVSYDGCTWSGEQLRDFLKNNLGPTFAAAGLTTKLVIGESFNNNNSYIIPSVSDAAARAYLDVGATHFYGGGPTACPELAANGKEYWQTEKSSFETYDGTMTHGLVTARWLHTGLVTASYNAFFYWWLGSDQTNEGLMSETLGIPKRYYTFANFSKFIRPGYYRIDATQAPTSNINVSAYKNPTNTQHVIVAINNGTSQVSQRFNLSGITAGVFTPYITSSSQNLVKLADVVVSGGSFTYNLPAQSVISFVSPSGPTPTPTNTWDPLIPTYTSTYTATATATPASVLLDDFEDNNTVNNLSGDWYKYSGTNSNNFALRLESPGYNSSSYAIHVTGNVSDYGGFGTNLSAVQDQAIDLTSYQGIEFYIKGSGSCFVQFPQPSITGGDNYGKQVSASSTWTKVTVLFDGLATRWGETAAFTQNAISAIQWSNAANGAYDIMVDDVRFIYAAGVVTSTHTHTNTATHTATHTNTSTYTATVPASTSTYTATIPVNTSTHTATYTHTYTYTNTNTATHTVTNSPASTNTATHTETEPVNTATYTYTHTNTYTATDTATVPTSTNTHTATVTDTVIPGSTDTNTYTATYTHTSTNTYTATPSATNTGTNTAIAPTNTYTSTATYSATNTSTNTVSLPTNTYTHTATVPTNTHTRTYTNTATRTHTYTRTNTPVPPTLTFTNTYTNTPTQTYSQTPTPTATSQPADADEQKIEDIFVFPHPYNSDGGDMRLRYKITKRASEINLKIYSSSFRLIKDIIIGADLYAGEHTAQVSRRKLNLFANGSYYFVIKDDSGAVSKVEKLIILK
;
A
#
# COMPACT_ATOMS: atom_id res chain seq x y z
N MET A 1 29.68 21.81 86.64
CA MET A 1 29.76 21.33 85.23
C MET A 1 28.46 21.70 84.52
N LYS A 2 28.47 21.84 83.17
CA LYS A 2 27.33 22.37 82.41
C LYS A 2 26.24 21.30 82.22
N LYS A 3 24.97 21.64 82.42
CA LYS A 3 23.85 20.95 81.75
C LYS A 3 23.61 21.67 80.41
N LEU A 4 23.62 20.92 79.31
CA LEU A 4 23.24 21.44 77.99
C LEU A 4 21.80 21.03 77.69
N LEU A 5 20.95 21.97 77.29
CA LEU A 5 19.69 21.64 76.63
C LEU A 5 20.00 21.31 75.16
N ALA A 6 19.58 20.14 74.71
CA ALA A 6 19.50 19.81 73.29
C ALA A 6 18.05 19.98 72.85
N VAL A 7 17.74 21.06 72.13
CA VAL A 7 16.43 21.25 71.50
C VAL A 7 16.41 20.43 70.21
N LEU A 8 15.59 19.37 70.16
CA LEU A 8 15.47 18.52 68.99
C LEU A 8 14.61 19.23 67.93
N MET A 9 15.27 19.95 67.03
CA MET A 9 14.62 20.71 65.96
C MET A 9 14.09 19.75 64.89
N PHE A 10 12.79 19.47 64.93
CA PHE A 10 12.10 18.67 63.90
C PHE A 10 12.11 19.44 62.58
N ILE A 11 13.03 19.09 61.68
CA ILE A 11 13.02 19.59 60.30
C ILE A 11 11.87 18.88 59.58
N ILE A 12 10.72 19.55 59.51
CA ILE A 12 9.63 19.14 58.62
C ILE A 12 10.11 19.45 57.19
N THR A 13 10.65 18.45 56.52
CA THR A 13 10.93 18.50 55.08
C THR A 13 9.62 18.49 54.32
N VAL A 14 8.98 19.66 54.20
CA VAL A 14 7.86 19.86 53.27
C VAL A 14 8.42 19.61 51.87
N PRO A 15 7.91 18.61 51.11
CA PRO A 15 8.38 18.38 49.75
C PRO A 15 8.08 19.60 48.89
N PHE A 16 9.12 20.20 48.33
CA PHE A 16 9.01 21.41 47.51
C PHE A 16 8.53 21.01 46.10
N PHE A 17 7.21 20.91 45.94
CA PHE A 17 6.62 20.56 44.64
C PHE A 17 6.83 21.69 43.63
N ALA A 18 7.37 21.35 42.45
CA ALA A 18 7.34 22.24 41.31
C ALA A 18 5.90 22.35 40.81
N PHE A 19 5.33 23.56 40.89
CA PHE A 19 4.11 23.89 40.15
C PHE A 19 4.47 24.07 38.68
N ALA A 20 3.76 23.37 37.80
CA ALA A 20 3.82 23.65 36.38
C ALA A 20 3.07 24.94 36.04
N GLY A 21 3.35 25.50 34.85
CA GLY A 21 2.41 26.34 34.15
C GLY A 21 1.11 25.57 33.82
N ASP A 22 -0.01 26.27 33.77
CA ASP A 22 -1.31 25.67 33.47
C ASP A 22 -1.33 25.03 32.08
N CYS A 23 -1.85 23.80 31.99
CA CYS A 23 -2.14 23.15 30.72
C CYS A 23 -3.61 23.41 30.37
N THR A 24 -3.89 24.08 29.26
CA THR A 24 -5.24 24.20 28.72
C THR A 24 -5.47 23.08 27.72
N VAL A 25 -6.64 22.44 27.80
CA VAL A 25 -7.14 21.46 26.82
C VAL A 25 -8.45 22.00 26.25
N ASP A 26 -8.57 22.11 24.93
CA ASP A 26 -9.74 22.69 24.26
C ASP A 26 -10.34 21.72 23.23
N ALA A 27 -11.52 21.19 23.55
CA ALA A 27 -12.24 20.24 22.70
C ALA A 27 -12.95 20.88 21.49
N SER A 28 -13.08 22.21 21.44
CA SER A 28 -13.63 22.93 20.28
C SER A 28 -12.62 22.99 19.14
N VAL A 29 -11.33 23.14 19.45
CA VAL A 29 -10.25 23.17 18.46
C VAL A 29 -9.86 21.73 18.07
N GLN A 30 -10.59 21.19 17.10
CA GLN A 30 -10.30 19.90 16.51
C GLN A 30 -9.04 19.94 15.62
N ARG A 31 -8.25 18.87 15.68
CA ARG A 31 -7.04 18.65 14.88
C ARG A 31 -7.24 17.38 14.03
N GLN A 32 -6.20 16.59 13.75
CA GLN A 32 -6.33 15.44 12.85
C GLN A 32 -7.17 14.30 13.44
N TYR A 33 -7.80 13.52 12.56
CA TYR A 33 -8.40 12.22 12.84
C TYR A 33 -7.33 11.20 13.27
N ILE A 34 -7.65 10.30 14.19
CA ILE A 34 -6.78 9.18 14.58
C ILE A 34 -7.31 7.90 13.93
N ARG A 35 -6.46 7.36 13.06
CA ARG A 35 -6.64 6.11 12.31
C ARG A 35 -6.37 4.90 13.17
N GLY A 36 -5.32 4.93 13.98
CA GLY A 36 -4.99 3.82 14.88
C GLY A 36 -3.50 3.72 15.22
N PHE A 37 -3.16 2.59 15.81
CA PHE A 37 -1.81 2.27 16.25
C PHE A 37 -1.47 0.81 15.93
N GLY A 38 -0.22 0.53 15.56
CA GLY A 38 0.22 -0.80 15.16
C GLY A 38 1.71 -1.07 15.37
N ALA A 39 2.13 -2.22 14.87
CA ALA A 39 3.53 -2.63 14.69
C ALA A 39 3.59 -3.71 13.57
N SER A 40 4.80 -4.14 13.21
CA SER A 40 5.06 -5.01 12.05
C SER A 40 5.34 -6.47 12.41
N THR A 41 4.95 -7.38 11.50
CA THR A 41 5.38 -8.78 11.41
C THR A 41 6.46 -9.00 10.35
N ALA A 42 6.99 -7.92 9.73
CA ALA A 42 7.95 -8.02 8.65
C ALA A 42 9.14 -8.93 9.00
N TRP A 43 9.49 -9.83 8.07
CA TRP A 43 10.48 -10.89 8.18
C TRP A 43 10.06 -12.18 8.92
N SER A 44 8.85 -12.27 9.50
CA SER A 44 8.33 -13.55 10.02
C SER A 44 8.12 -14.61 8.92
N ASP A 45 8.17 -14.20 7.65
CA ASP A 45 8.13 -15.09 6.48
C ASP A 45 9.50 -15.63 6.05
N TRP A 46 10.62 -15.13 6.60
CA TRP A 46 11.96 -15.50 6.12
C TRP A 46 12.21 -17.00 6.32
N GLY A 47 12.52 -17.69 5.22
CA GLY A 47 12.95 -19.10 5.25
C GLY A 47 11.87 -20.09 5.70
N GLY A 48 10.60 -19.66 5.77
CA GLY A 48 9.51 -20.47 6.31
C GLY A 48 9.58 -20.64 7.83
N ASN A 49 10.08 -19.64 8.56
CA ASN A 49 10.21 -19.72 10.01
C ASN A 49 8.85 -19.77 10.72
N SER A 50 8.39 -20.99 11.01
CA SER A 50 7.13 -21.25 11.71
C SER A 50 7.19 -20.88 13.20
N ALA A 51 8.38 -20.69 13.78
CA ALA A 51 8.52 -20.32 15.19
C ALA A 51 8.06 -18.88 15.45
N ASP A 52 8.55 -17.92 14.66
CA ASP A 52 8.21 -16.49 14.81
C ASP A 52 6.71 -16.27 14.57
N ASN A 53 6.17 -16.90 13.52
CA ASN A 53 4.73 -16.88 13.25
C ASN A 53 3.91 -17.53 14.38
N ALA A 54 4.36 -18.66 14.95
CA ALA A 54 3.68 -19.29 16.09
C ALA A 54 3.74 -18.41 17.35
N TRP A 55 4.85 -17.72 17.60
CA TRP A 55 4.98 -16.76 18.69
C TRP A 55 4.03 -15.57 18.50
N LEU A 56 3.98 -14.98 17.30
CA LEU A 56 3.08 -13.87 16.97
C LEU A 56 1.61 -14.26 17.12
N VAL A 57 1.22 -15.45 16.65
CA VAL A 57 -0.13 -16.00 16.82
C VAL A 57 -0.46 -16.23 18.30
N ALA A 58 0.47 -16.80 19.08
CA ALA A 58 0.26 -17.03 20.51
C ALA A 58 0.03 -15.71 21.30
N HIS A 59 0.78 -14.66 20.98
CA HIS A 59 0.71 -13.35 21.65
C HIS A 59 -0.26 -12.35 20.98
N THR A 60 -1.06 -12.79 20.00
CA THR A 60 -2.03 -11.92 19.29
C THR A 60 -3.02 -11.25 20.27
N ASN A 61 -3.40 -11.94 21.36
CA ASN A 61 -4.27 -11.35 22.39
C ASN A 61 -3.60 -10.20 23.18
N ASP A 62 -2.29 -10.26 23.39
CA ASP A 62 -1.51 -9.24 24.10
C ASP A 62 -1.35 -7.96 23.26
N PHE A 63 -1.29 -8.10 21.93
CA PHE A 63 -1.24 -6.96 21.03
C PHE A 63 -2.62 -6.32 20.81
N TYR A 64 -3.64 -7.09 20.42
CA TYR A 64 -4.84 -6.51 19.78
C TYR A 64 -6.07 -6.35 20.70
N THR A 65 -6.15 -7.04 21.84
CA THR A 65 -7.33 -6.91 22.72
C THR A 65 -7.31 -5.64 23.58
N ASP A 66 -8.50 -5.12 23.91
CA ASP A 66 -8.69 -4.03 24.86
C ASP A 66 -8.80 -4.50 26.32
N THR A 67 -8.93 -5.81 26.55
CA THR A 67 -8.97 -6.43 27.89
C THR A 67 -7.56 -6.73 28.41
N THR A 68 -6.94 -7.82 27.98
CA THR A 68 -5.59 -8.24 28.42
C THR A 68 -4.46 -7.47 27.74
N GLY A 69 -4.64 -7.13 26.46
CA GLY A 69 -3.60 -6.55 25.61
C GLY A 69 -3.49 -5.02 25.64
N ILE A 70 -2.77 -4.47 24.66
CA ILE A 70 -2.56 -3.01 24.50
C ILE A 70 -3.50 -2.37 23.49
N GLY A 71 -4.38 -3.14 22.85
CA GLY A 71 -5.35 -2.64 21.89
C GLY A 71 -4.72 -2.00 20.66
N LEU A 72 -3.69 -2.60 20.04
CA LEU A 72 -3.33 -2.25 18.67
C LEU A 72 -4.57 -2.43 17.76
N THR A 73 -4.66 -1.63 16.70
CA THR A 73 -5.78 -1.70 15.71
C THR A 73 -5.29 -1.79 14.28
N MET A 74 -3.97 -1.82 14.09
CA MET A 74 -3.31 -1.91 12.80
C MET A 74 -2.15 -2.91 12.88
N ILE A 75 -1.81 -3.55 11.77
CA ILE A 75 -0.66 -4.46 11.65
C ILE A 75 0.04 -4.22 10.31
N ARG A 76 1.38 -4.16 10.32
CA ARG A 76 2.21 -3.98 9.11
C ARG A 76 2.86 -5.31 8.72
N ALA A 77 2.95 -5.60 7.43
CA ALA A 77 3.58 -6.82 6.91
C ALA A 77 4.54 -6.52 5.74
N ARG A 78 5.53 -7.39 5.56
CA ARG A 78 6.37 -7.40 4.36
C ARG A 78 5.71 -8.22 3.26
N ILE A 79 5.61 -7.63 2.07
CA ILE A 79 5.36 -8.35 0.83
C ILE A 79 6.68 -9.00 0.42
N ASN A 80 6.71 -10.34 0.38
CA ASN A 80 7.87 -11.09 -0.07
C ASN A 80 8.03 -10.92 -1.60
N PRO A 81 9.25 -10.63 -2.13
CA PRO A 81 9.50 -10.50 -3.57
C PRO A 81 9.32 -11.81 -4.37
N VAL A 82 9.18 -12.96 -3.70
CA VAL A 82 8.92 -14.27 -4.30
C VAL A 82 7.47 -14.67 -4.01
N SER A 83 6.61 -14.69 -5.04
CA SER A 83 5.16 -14.88 -4.84
C SER A 83 4.75 -16.23 -4.26
N SER A 84 5.54 -17.29 -4.47
CA SER A 84 5.32 -18.59 -3.82
C SER A 84 5.59 -18.59 -2.31
N GLN A 85 6.09 -17.49 -1.73
CA GLN A 85 6.31 -17.31 -0.30
C GLN A 85 5.28 -16.38 0.37
N TRP A 86 4.31 -15.83 -0.37
CA TRP A 86 3.36 -14.83 0.16
C TRP A 86 2.55 -15.30 1.37
N GLY A 87 2.19 -16.59 1.47
CA GLY A 87 1.52 -17.16 2.64
C GLY A 87 2.36 -17.13 3.93
N GLY A 88 3.66 -16.84 3.85
CA GLY A 88 4.58 -16.85 4.99
C GLY A 88 4.29 -15.83 6.10
N THR A 89 3.49 -14.79 5.84
CA THR A 89 3.01 -13.85 6.88
C THR A 89 1.52 -14.04 7.24
N ALA A 90 0.80 -14.96 6.58
CA ALA A 90 -0.66 -15.00 6.64
C ALA A 90 -1.23 -15.32 8.03
N ALA A 91 -0.63 -16.26 8.76
CA ALA A 91 -1.15 -16.73 10.04
C ALA A 91 -1.29 -15.62 11.12
N PRO A 92 -0.25 -14.80 11.43
CA PRO A 92 -0.40 -13.70 12.39
C PRO A 92 -1.31 -12.57 11.86
N LEU A 93 -1.34 -12.31 10.54
CA LEU A 93 -2.25 -11.32 9.96
C LEU A 93 -3.72 -11.75 10.11
N LYS A 94 -4.01 -13.03 9.88
CA LYS A 94 -5.34 -13.63 10.07
C LYS A 94 -5.76 -13.61 11.54
N ALA A 95 -4.88 -14.00 12.45
CA ALA A 95 -5.14 -13.95 13.89
C ALA A 95 -5.45 -12.52 14.38
N ALA A 96 -4.69 -11.52 13.90
CA ALA A 96 -4.93 -10.11 14.22
C ALA A 96 -6.27 -9.60 13.65
N GLN A 97 -6.58 -9.95 12.40
CA GLN A 97 -7.86 -9.63 11.75
C GLN A 97 -9.06 -10.17 12.53
N ASP A 98 -8.97 -11.41 12.99
CA ASP A 98 -10.07 -12.11 13.66
C ASP A 98 -10.28 -11.61 15.10
N LEU A 99 -9.35 -10.82 15.66
CA LEU A 99 -9.55 -10.01 16.88
C LEU A 99 -10.01 -8.56 16.59
N GLY A 100 -10.33 -8.21 15.35
CA GLY A 100 -10.93 -6.92 14.99
C GLY A 100 -9.94 -5.80 14.64
N VAL A 101 -8.72 -6.14 14.19
CA VAL A 101 -7.81 -5.16 13.55
C VAL A 101 -8.48 -4.55 12.32
N THR A 102 -8.50 -3.22 12.24
CA THR A 102 -9.26 -2.49 11.20
C THR A 102 -8.46 -2.21 9.93
N ASP A 103 -7.12 -2.15 10.05
CA ASP A 103 -6.24 -1.76 8.97
C ASP A 103 -5.00 -2.69 8.93
N ILE A 104 -5.04 -3.69 8.04
CA ILE A 104 -3.87 -4.50 7.65
C ILE A 104 -3.13 -3.76 6.54
N PHE A 105 -1.85 -3.45 6.76
CA PHE A 105 -1.02 -2.66 5.86
C PHE A 105 0.17 -3.51 5.35
N ALA A 106 0.35 -3.60 4.04
CA ALA A 106 1.44 -4.35 3.43
C ALA A 106 2.43 -3.44 2.69
N THR A 107 3.71 -3.53 3.01
CA THR A 107 4.79 -2.81 2.31
C THR A 107 5.67 -3.79 1.56
N ALA A 108 5.99 -3.50 0.31
CA ALA A 108 7.07 -4.18 -0.40
C ALA A 108 8.43 -3.50 -0.13
N TRP A 109 9.39 -4.26 0.41
CA TRP A 109 10.77 -3.78 0.58
C TRP A 109 11.52 -3.72 -0.75
N THR A 110 11.24 -4.67 -1.64
CA THR A 110 11.80 -4.73 -2.99
C THR A 110 10.80 -5.41 -3.94
N PRO A 111 10.77 -5.03 -5.23
CA PRO A 111 10.24 -5.91 -6.27
C PRO A 111 11.12 -7.18 -6.42
N PRO A 112 10.61 -8.21 -7.13
CA PRO A 112 11.40 -9.33 -7.65
C PRO A 112 12.79 -8.92 -8.15
N ALA A 113 13.81 -9.70 -7.77
CA ALA A 113 15.22 -9.39 -8.01
C ALA A 113 15.53 -9.14 -9.49
N GLU A 114 14.99 -9.98 -10.36
CA GLU A 114 15.17 -9.96 -11.82
C GLU A 114 14.45 -8.80 -12.54
N TRP A 115 13.80 -7.89 -11.80
CA TRP A 115 13.26 -6.63 -12.31
C TRP A 115 14.13 -5.41 -12.00
N LYS A 116 15.23 -5.57 -11.26
CA LYS A 116 16.09 -4.47 -10.79
C LYS A 116 17.40 -4.35 -11.55
N SER A 117 17.97 -3.15 -11.51
CA SER A 117 19.25 -2.79 -12.16
C SER A 117 20.44 -3.69 -11.80
N ASN A 118 20.40 -4.38 -10.65
CA ASN A 118 21.43 -5.29 -10.15
C ASN A 118 21.06 -6.79 -10.22
N ASN A 119 19.86 -7.15 -10.66
CA ASN A 119 19.33 -8.52 -10.58
C ASN A 119 19.38 -9.12 -9.14
N ALA A 120 19.18 -8.29 -8.10
CA ALA A 120 19.25 -8.69 -6.69
C ALA A 120 18.18 -7.99 -5.82
N THR A 121 17.89 -8.53 -4.63
CA THR A 121 16.87 -7.94 -3.74
C THR A 121 17.37 -6.73 -2.95
N ASP A 122 18.68 -6.55 -2.78
CA ASP A 122 19.27 -5.38 -2.10
C ASP A 122 19.38 -4.14 -3.00
N ASN A 123 19.65 -2.97 -2.40
CA ASN A 123 19.95 -1.73 -3.12
C ASN A 123 21.24 -1.06 -2.64
N ALA A 124 22.26 -1.83 -2.28
CA ALA A 124 23.47 -1.31 -1.62
C ALA A 124 24.18 -0.21 -2.43
N ASN A 125 24.06 -0.19 -3.76
CA ASN A 125 24.64 0.84 -4.63
C ASN A 125 23.66 1.96 -4.99
N GLY A 126 22.38 1.83 -4.63
CA GLY A 126 21.27 2.69 -5.07
C GLY A 126 20.43 2.06 -6.18
N ASP A 127 20.30 0.74 -6.16
CA ASP A 127 19.69 -0.06 -7.22
C ASP A 127 18.15 0.02 -7.22
N TYR A 128 17.58 0.04 -8.40
CA TYR A 128 16.20 0.51 -8.65
C TYR A 128 15.42 -0.44 -9.56
N LEU A 129 14.09 -0.36 -9.52
CA LEU A 129 13.19 -1.05 -10.45
C LEU A 129 13.37 -0.50 -11.86
N LEU A 130 13.63 -1.36 -12.84
CA LEU A 130 13.74 -0.95 -14.24
C LEU A 130 12.35 -0.50 -14.77
N PRO A 131 12.25 0.64 -15.49
CA PRO A 131 10.97 1.17 -15.98
C PRO A 131 10.13 0.18 -16.81
N GLU A 132 10.80 -0.74 -17.53
CA GLU A 132 10.15 -1.78 -18.34
C GLU A 132 9.32 -2.80 -17.54
N TYR A 133 9.42 -2.81 -16.20
CA TYR A 133 8.66 -3.68 -15.31
C TYR A 133 7.69 -2.92 -14.38
N TYR A 134 7.40 -1.64 -14.66
CA TYR A 134 6.46 -0.87 -13.83
C TYR A 134 5.01 -1.41 -13.92
N ASP A 135 4.57 -1.88 -15.10
CA ASP A 135 3.28 -2.56 -15.22
C ASP A 135 3.28 -3.87 -14.41
N GLU A 136 4.25 -4.74 -14.67
CA GLU A 136 4.40 -6.03 -13.98
C GLU A 136 4.50 -5.88 -12.45
N TYR A 137 5.11 -4.82 -11.93
CA TYR A 137 5.16 -4.57 -10.48
C TYR A 137 3.83 -4.06 -9.90
N ALA A 138 3.08 -3.26 -10.65
CA ALA A 138 1.70 -2.91 -10.28
C ALA A 138 0.79 -4.16 -10.30
N GLU A 139 0.95 -5.05 -11.28
CA GLU A 139 0.27 -6.34 -11.34
C GLU A 139 0.64 -7.22 -10.14
N PHE A 140 1.94 -7.33 -9.80
CA PHE A 140 2.43 -8.08 -8.64
C PHE A 140 1.84 -7.61 -7.30
N LEU A 141 1.73 -6.30 -7.09
CA LEU A 141 1.14 -5.73 -5.87
C LEU A 141 -0.38 -5.96 -5.80
N ARG A 142 -1.09 -5.90 -6.94
CA ARG A 142 -2.50 -6.29 -7.06
C ARG A 142 -2.69 -7.77 -6.73
N ASP A 143 -1.86 -8.63 -7.31
CA ASP A 143 -1.99 -10.08 -7.19
C ASP A 143 -1.65 -10.57 -5.77
N TYR A 144 -0.77 -9.88 -5.03
CA TYR A 144 -0.59 -10.09 -3.60
C TYR A 144 -1.89 -9.85 -2.80
N VAL A 145 -2.57 -8.73 -3.05
CA VAL A 145 -3.84 -8.39 -2.37
C VAL A 145 -4.92 -9.44 -2.67
N ILE A 146 -5.03 -9.87 -3.93
CA ILE A 146 -5.97 -10.92 -4.37
C ILE A 146 -5.64 -12.25 -3.69
N TYR A 147 -4.38 -12.70 -3.73
CA TYR A 147 -3.93 -13.93 -3.09
C TYR A 147 -4.19 -13.94 -1.58
N MET A 148 -3.87 -12.86 -0.87
CA MET A 148 -4.09 -12.77 0.57
C MET A 148 -5.59 -12.80 0.91
N ARG A 149 -6.43 -12.13 0.12
CA ARG A 149 -7.89 -12.14 0.29
C ARG A 149 -8.48 -13.53 0.03
N ASP A 150 -8.18 -14.12 -1.12
CA ASP A 150 -8.91 -15.29 -1.64
C ASP A 150 -8.29 -16.62 -1.18
N SER A 151 -6.95 -16.71 -1.17
CA SER A 151 -6.23 -17.93 -0.77
C SER A 151 -5.88 -17.97 0.72
N GLN A 152 -5.81 -16.83 1.42
CA GLN A 152 -5.42 -16.75 2.85
C GLN A 152 -6.49 -16.16 3.77
N GLN A 153 -7.62 -15.66 3.26
CA GLN A 153 -8.70 -15.03 4.03
C GLN A 153 -8.25 -13.81 4.87
N VAL A 154 -7.22 -13.10 4.39
CA VAL A 154 -6.62 -11.90 4.98
C VAL A 154 -6.87 -10.70 4.07
N ASN A 155 -7.70 -9.76 4.52
CA ASN A 155 -8.05 -8.57 3.75
C ASN A 155 -6.96 -7.49 3.87
N ILE A 156 -6.10 -7.37 2.87
CA ILE A 156 -5.07 -6.31 2.80
C ILE A 156 -5.76 -4.97 2.52
N THR A 157 -5.95 -4.18 3.58
CA THR A 157 -6.70 -2.92 3.56
C THR A 157 -5.93 -1.76 2.93
N SER A 158 -4.60 -1.81 2.99
CA SER A 158 -3.68 -0.74 2.59
C SER A 158 -2.39 -1.34 2.03
N ILE A 159 -1.80 -0.75 1.00
CA ILE A 159 -0.57 -1.26 0.37
C ILE A 159 0.41 -0.15 -0.04
N SER A 160 1.71 -0.41 0.13
CA SER A 160 2.82 0.46 -0.26
C SER A 160 3.80 -0.25 -1.23
N PRO A 161 4.24 0.42 -2.30
CA PRO A 161 5.16 -0.16 -3.29
C PRO A 161 6.65 -0.05 -2.92
N ALA A 162 7.01 0.63 -1.84
CA ALA A 162 8.42 0.81 -1.45
C ALA A 162 8.58 1.11 0.05
N ASN A 163 9.37 0.29 0.75
CA ASN A 163 9.98 0.66 2.03
C ASN A 163 11.20 1.55 1.79
N GLU A 164 11.35 2.66 2.53
CA GLU A 164 12.57 3.47 2.62
C GLU A 164 13.28 3.74 1.27
N PRO A 165 12.57 4.29 0.28
CA PRO A 165 13.08 4.50 -1.08
C PRO A 165 14.32 5.41 -1.16
N ASP A 166 14.59 6.16 -0.09
CA ASP A 166 15.72 7.07 0.10
C ASP A 166 16.94 6.46 0.80
N TYR A 167 16.83 5.21 1.27
CA TYR A 167 17.88 4.52 2.02
C TYR A 167 18.53 3.38 1.21
N LYS A 168 19.83 3.12 1.47
CA LYS A 168 20.62 2.10 0.78
C LYS A 168 21.04 1.02 1.75
N VAL A 169 20.66 -0.22 1.47
CA VAL A 169 20.74 -1.35 2.40
C VAL A 169 21.30 -2.59 1.72
N SER A 170 21.91 -3.48 2.51
CA SER A 170 22.42 -4.78 2.08
C SER A 170 21.46 -5.94 2.40
N TYR A 171 20.20 -5.60 2.67
CA TYR A 171 19.03 -6.49 2.73
C TYR A 171 17.99 -5.98 1.72
N ASP A 172 16.82 -6.61 1.62
CA ASP A 172 15.78 -6.19 0.63
C ASP A 172 15.52 -4.68 0.66
N GLY A 173 15.69 -4.03 -0.48
CA GLY A 173 15.51 -2.59 -0.64
C GLY A 173 15.43 -2.21 -2.12
N CYS A 174 14.81 -1.07 -2.42
CA CYS A 174 14.73 -0.56 -3.79
C CYS A 174 14.74 0.96 -3.76
N THR A 175 15.68 1.58 -4.49
CA THR A 175 15.79 3.05 -4.54
C THR A 175 14.79 3.63 -5.52
N TRP A 176 14.09 4.69 -5.09
CA TRP A 176 13.20 5.49 -5.94
C TRP A 176 13.49 6.98 -5.76
N SER A 177 12.81 7.82 -6.53
CA SER A 177 12.61 9.25 -6.26
C SER A 177 11.13 9.54 -6.03
N GLY A 178 10.80 10.67 -5.41
CA GLY A 178 9.39 11.09 -5.25
C GLY A 178 8.66 11.24 -6.60
N GLU A 179 9.37 11.69 -7.63
CA GLU A 179 8.90 11.76 -9.01
C GLU A 179 8.56 10.36 -9.59
N GLN A 180 9.44 9.37 -9.38
CA GLN A 180 9.16 7.99 -9.84
C GLN A 180 8.00 7.36 -9.06
N LEU A 181 7.87 7.62 -7.76
CA LEU A 181 6.72 7.14 -6.97
C LEU A 181 5.40 7.79 -7.41
N ARG A 182 5.42 9.10 -7.72
CA ARG A 182 4.28 9.80 -8.35
C ARG A 182 3.88 9.15 -9.66
N ASP A 183 4.85 8.95 -10.55
CA ASP A 183 4.57 8.44 -11.90
C ASP A 183 4.14 6.96 -11.88
N PHE A 184 4.73 6.14 -11.01
CA PHE A 184 4.29 4.77 -10.77
C PHE A 184 2.86 4.71 -10.20
N LEU A 185 2.53 5.54 -9.20
CA LEU A 185 1.18 5.63 -8.66
C LEU A 185 0.16 6.02 -9.75
N LYS A 186 0.50 7.05 -10.52
CA LYS A 186 -0.36 7.68 -11.52
C LYS A 186 -0.60 6.81 -12.76
N ASN A 187 0.46 6.18 -13.27
CA ASN A 187 0.44 5.50 -14.57
C ASN A 187 0.25 3.99 -14.45
N ASN A 188 0.70 3.35 -13.37
CA ASN A 188 0.74 1.88 -13.25
C ASN A 188 -0.11 1.35 -12.07
N LEU A 189 0.19 1.76 -10.83
CA LEU A 189 -0.43 1.19 -9.62
C LEU A 189 -1.91 1.55 -9.48
N GLY A 190 -2.22 2.85 -9.51
CA GLY A 190 -3.59 3.36 -9.39
C GLY A 190 -4.53 2.81 -10.47
N PRO A 191 -4.17 2.90 -11.76
CA PRO A 191 -4.95 2.30 -12.85
C PRO A 191 -5.12 0.77 -12.70
N THR A 192 -4.08 0.04 -12.30
CA THR A 192 -4.15 -1.42 -12.10
C THR A 192 -5.11 -1.81 -10.96
N PHE A 193 -5.08 -1.10 -9.83
CA PHE A 193 -5.97 -1.36 -8.70
C PHE A 193 -7.42 -0.97 -9.01
N ALA A 194 -7.63 0.17 -9.68
CA ALA A 194 -8.95 0.62 -10.12
C ALA A 194 -9.57 -0.33 -11.15
N ALA A 195 -8.80 -0.82 -12.12
CA ALA A 195 -9.24 -1.79 -13.11
C ALA A 195 -9.60 -3.16 -12.49
N ALA A 196 -8.93 -3.52 -11.39
CA ALA A 196 -9.23 -4.72 -10.60
C ALA A 196 -10.39 -4.54 -9.59
N GLY A 197 -10.98 -3.34 -9.50
CA GLY A 197 -12.06 -3.02 -8.56
C GLY A 197 -11.65 -3.07 -7.09
N LEU A 198 -10.35 -2.98 -6.77
CA LEU A 198 -9.84 -3.07 -5.41
C LEU A 198 -10.06 -1.76 -4.64
N THR A 199 -10.57 -1.87 -3.41
CA THR A 199 -10.73 -0.74 -2.47
C THR A 199 -9.57 -0.63 -1.47
N THR A 200 -8.46 -1.33 -1.72
CA THR A 200 -7.23 -1.29 -0.91
C THR A 200 -6.56 0.07 -1.07
N LYS A 201 -6.32 0.76 0.06
CA LYS A 201 -5.74 2.10 0.09
C LYS A 201 -4.33 2.11 -0.49
N LEU A 202 -4.00 3.08 -1.33
CA LEU A 202 -2.65 3.24 -1.88
C LEU A 202 -1.83 4.22 -1.04
N VAL A 203 -0.72 3.71 -0.51
CA VAL A 203 0.19 4.37 0.43
C VAL A 203 1.50 4.70 -0.28
N ILE A 204 1.99 5.95 -0.18
CA ILE A 204 3.24 6.39 -0.83
C ILE A 204 4.09 7.23 0.13
N GLY A 205 5.41 7.01 0.08
CA GLY A 205 6.41 7.82 0.77
C GLY A 205 7.44 6.94 1.47
N GLU A 206 7.11 6.50 2.68
CA GLU A 206 7.89 5.63 3.58
C GLU A 206 9.38 5.99 3.70
N SER A 207 9.72 7.27 3.57
CA SER A 207 11.09 7.79 3.71
C SER A 207 11.67 7.46 5.09
N PHE A 208 12.91 6.98 5.12
CA PHE A 208 13.66 6.59 6.32
C PHE A 208 13.67 7.69 7.39
N ASN A 209 13.81 8.97 7.00
CA ASN A 209 14.10 10.08 7.92
C ASN A 209 13.05 11.21 7.98
N ASN A 210 11.84 11.03 7.43
CA ASN A 210 10.82 12.07 7.27
C ASN A 210 11.13 13.09 6.15
N ASN A 211 11.67 12.65 5.02
CA ASN A 211 11.80 13.50 3.85
C ASN A 211 10.49 13.55 3.04
N ASN A 212 9.70 14.61 3.25
CA ASN A 212 8.44 14.86 2.53
C ASN A 212 8.59 14.96 0.99
N SER A 213 9.80 15.09 0.43
CA SER A 213 9.99 15.07 -1.03
C SER A 213 9.54 13.76 -1.69
N TYR A 214 9.36 12.68 -0.92
CA TYR A 214 8.82 11.39 -1.40
C TYR A 214 7.29 11.34 -1.41
N ILE A 215 6.61 12.35 -0.86
CA ILE A 215 5.15 12.49 -0.80
C ILE A 215 4.67 13.65 -1.66
N ILE A 216 5.37 14.80 -1.59
CA ILE A 216 4.98 16.07 -2.22
C ILE A 216 4.68 15.94 -3.72
N PRO A 217 5.48 15.24 -4.56
CA PRO A 217 5.16 15.06 -5.98
C PRO A 217 3.83 14.34 -6.22
N SER A 218 3.52 13.31 -5.42
CA SER A 218 2.32 12.48 -5.53
C SER A 218 1.06 13.19 -5.06
N VAL A 219 1.14 14.01 -4.00
CA VAL A 219 0.00 14.82 -3.54
C VAL A 219 -0.17 16.10 -4.38
N SER A 220 0.87 16.59 -5.08
CA SER A 220 0.77 17.79 -5.92
C SER A 220 0.15 17.52 -7.30
N ASP A 221 0.55 16.44 -7.98
CA ASP A 221 -0.04 16.05 -9.27
C ASP A 221 -1.50 15.58 -9.08
N ALA A 222 -2.42 16.12 -9.88
CA ALA A 222 -3.85 15.89 -9.70
C ALA A 222 -4.30 14.45 -10.05
N ALA A 223 -3.60 13.76 -10.95
CA ALA A 223 -3.90 12.39 -11.33
C ALA A 223 -3.25 11.38 -10.36
N ALA A 224 -2.04 11.66 -9.87
CA ALA A 224 -1.45 10.90 -8.75
C ALA A 224 -2.31 11.04 -7.48
N ARG A 225 -2.71 12.27 -7.11
CA ARG A 225 -3.57 12.57 -5.95
C ARG A 225 -4.95 11.92 -6.02
N ALA A 226 -5.46 11.60 -7.21
CA ALA A 226 -6.71 10.86 -7.37
C ALA A 226 -6.62 9.43 -6.83
N TYR A 227 -5.44 8.81 -6.91
CA TYR A 227 -5.16 7.46 -6.43
C TYR A 227 -4.45 7.41 -5.07
N LEU A 228 -3.79 8.49 -4.63
CA LEU A 228 -3.12 8.55 -3.32
C LEU A 228 -4.13 8.60 -2.18
N ASP A 229 -4.17 7.61 -1.28
CA ASP A 229 -4.98 7.70 -0.06
C ASP A 229 -4.19 8.24 1.13
N VAL A 230 -2.94 7.76 1.25
CA VAL A 230 -2.09 7.96 2.42
C VAL A 230 -0.69 8.38 2.00
N GLY A 231 -0.22 9.51 2.51
CA GLY A 231 1.22 9.77 2.56
C GLY A 231 1.83 9.07 3.78
N ALA A 232 2.94 8.35 3.63
CA ALA A 232 3.57 7.62 4.73
C ALA A 232 5.03 8.00 4.95
N THR A 233 5.57 7.77 6.15
CA THR A 233 6.98 8.03 6.47
C THR A 233 7.49 7.21 7.64
N HIS A 234 8.80 6.99 7.70
CA HIS A 234 9.52 6.66 8.92
C HIS A 234 10.17 7.93 9.50
N PHE A 235 10.90 7.81 10.61
CA PHE A 235 11.73 8.91 11.15
C PHE A 235 12.94 8.39 11.95
N TYR A 236 13.75 7.54 11.31
CA TYR A 236 15.09 7.18 11.74
C TYR A 236 16.10 8.28 11.37
N GLY A 237 17.00 8.64 12.29
CA GLY A 237 17.97 9.74 12.13
C GLY A 237 17.35 11.16 12.13
N GLY A 238 16.21 11.35 11.46
CA GLY A 238 15.44 12.59 11.45
C GLY A 238 14.44 12.73 12.61
N GLY A 239 13.48 13.64 12.45
CA GLY A 239 12.43 13.93 13.43
C GLY A 239 11.06 14.12 12.76
N PRO A 240 9.96 13.89 13.50
CA PRO A 240 8.61 13.96 12.95
C PRO A 240 8.29 15.37 12.45
N THR A 241 8.05 15.49 11.15
CA THR A 241 7.87 16.74 10.42
C THR A 241 6.53 16.72 9.71
N ALA A 242 5.71 17.75 9.87
CA ALA A 242 4.38 17.81 9.25
C ALA A 242 4.45 17.87 7.71
N CYS A 243 3.45 17.31 7.03
CA CYS A 243 3.23 17.49 5.58
C CYS A 243 1.85 18.16 5.37
N PRO A 244 1.76 19.50 5.43
CA PRO A 244 0.50 20.24 5.29
C PRO A 244 -0.22 19.99 3.98
N GLU A 245 0.51 19.59 2.93
CA GLU A 245 -0.01 19.28 1.59
C GLU A 245 -1.00 18.11 1.61
N LEU A 246 -0.78 17.10 2.46
CA LEU A 246 -1.73 15.99 2.64
C LEU A 246 -3.03 16.48 3.27
N ALA A 247 -2.94 17.21 4.38
CA ALA A 247 -4.09 17.73 5.11
C ALA A 247 -4.91 18.72 4.26
N ALA A 248 -4.25 19.59 3.49
CA ALA A 248 -4.90 20.51 2.55
C ALA A 248 -5.62 19.81 1.39
N ASN A 249 -5.32 18.52 1.14
CA ASN A 249 -5.96 17.69 0.12
C ASN A 249 -6.81 16.55 0.71
N GLY A 250 -7.10 16.58 2.02
CA GLY A 250 -7.93 15.59 2.70
C GLY A 250 -7.34 14.17 2.76
N LYS A 251 -6.02 14.03 2.66
CA LYS A 251 -5.30 12.74 2.69
C LYS A 251 -4.78 12.43 4.09
N GLU A 252 -4.68 11.15 4.43
CA GLU A 252 -4.07 10.73 5.70
C GLU A 252 -2.53 10.81 5.63
N TYR A 253 -1.90 11.06 6.77
CA TYR A 253 -0.45 11.07 6.96
C TYR A 253 -0.07 10.06 8.03
N TRP A 254 0.59 8.96 7.64
CA TRP A 254 0.93 7.86 8.55
C TRP A 254 2.43 7.86 8.85
N GLN A 255 2.77 7.55 10.10
CA GLN A 255 4.10 7.07 10.41
C GLN A 255 4.07 5.55 10.47
N THR A 256 4.87 4.88 9.64
CA THR A 256 4.73 3.45 9.32
C THR A 256 5.83 2.55 9.89
N GLU A 257 6.91 3.12 10.42
CA GLU A 257 7.91 2.36 11.17
C GLU A 257 8.75 3.26 12.11
N LYS A 258 8.99 2.78 13.33
CA LYS A 258 9.93 3.40 14.27
C LYS A 258 10.36 2.46 15.39
N SER A 259 11.65 2.47 15.69
CA SER A 259 12.25 1.90 16.91
C SER A 259 13.62 2.54 17.21
N SER A 260 14.43 1.91 18.06
CA SER A 260 15.89 2.14 18.11
C SER A 260 16.69 0.83 18.15
N PHE A 261 17.78 0.81 17.39
CA PHE A 261 18.77 -0.28 17.28
C PHE A 261 19.74 -0.34 18.49
N GLU A 262 19.34 0.22 19.62
CA GLU A 262 20.11 0.23 20.86
C GLU A 262 19.93 -1.12 21.59
N THR A 263 20.90 -1.48 22.44
CA THR A 263 20.81 -2.63 23.34
C THR A 263 19.49 -2.62 24.10
N TYR A 264 18.84 -3.78 24.21
CA TYR A 264 17.54 -3.96 24.88
C TYR A 264 17.48 -3.26 26.25
N ASP A 265 16.53 -2.34 26.40
CA ASP A 265 16.15 -1.70 27.64
C ASP A 265 14.67 -1.95 27.92
N GLY A 266 14.40 -2.74 28.96
CA GLY A 266 13.05 -3.00 29.46
C GLY A 266 12.49 -1.90 30.37
N THR A 267 13.26 -0.85 30.69
CA THR A 267 12.93 0.15 31.73
C THR A 267 12.20 1.39 31.20
N MET A 268 11.83 2.30 32.12
CA MET A 268 11.21 3.58 31.77
C MET A 268 12.12 4.50 30.95
N THR A 269 13.42 4.24 30.85
CA THR A 269 14.32 5.06 30.03
C THR A 269 13.90 4.98 28.56
N HIS A 270 13.82 3.77 27.99
CA HIS A 270 13.24 3.56 26.65
C HIS A 270 11.72 3.78 26.61
N GLY A 271 11.00 3.46 27.69
CA GLY A 271 9.55 3.75 27.78
C GLY A 271 9.22 5.23 27.55
N LEU A 272 9.97 6.16 28.15
CA LEU A 272 9.81 7.61 27.94
C LEU A 272 10.21 8.04 26.53
N VAL A 273 11.21 7.40 25.92
CA VAL A 273 11.59 7.63 24.51
C VAL A 273 10.43 7.26 23.58
N THR A 274 9.86 6.07 23.76
CA THR A 274 8.70 5.59 22.99
C THR A 274 7.46 6.46 23.19
N ALA A 275 7.14 6.84 24.42
CA ALA A 275 6.04 7.76 24.72
C ALA A 275 6.21 9.13 24.05
N ARG A 276 7.44 9.66 24.03
CA ARG A 276 7.76 10.93 23.38
C ARG A 276 7.70 10.86 21.87
N TRP A 277 8.09 9.74 21.25
CA TRP A 277 7.91 9.50 19.80
C TRP A 277 6.44 9.55 19.38
N LEU A 278 5.56 8.86 20.12
CA LEU A 278 4.11 8.93 19.92
C LEU A 278 3.59 10.37 20.06
N HIS A 279 3.96 11.05 21.15
CA HIS A 279 3.56 12.45 21.38
C HIS A 279 4.04 13.41 20.29
N THR A 280 5.31 13.38 19.87
CA THR A 280 5.82 14.32 18.86
C THR A 280 5.30 14.00 17.46
N GLY A 281 5.08 12.72 17.12
CA GLY A 281 4.40 12.35 15.89
C GLY A 281 2.96 12.88 15.82
N LEU A 282 2.17 12.63 16.87
CA LEU A 282 0.76 13.02 16.92
C LEU A 282 0.55 14.54 17.10
N VAL A 283 1.43 15.26 17.79
CA VAL A 283 1.25 16.70 18.04
C VAL A 283 2.03 17.58 17.06
N THR A 284 3.28 17.24 16.73
CA THR A 284 4.14 18.06 15.87
C THR A 284 3.97 17.75 14.39
N ALA A 285 4.04 16.47 13.98
CA ALA A 285 3.81 16.08 12.58
C ALA A 285 2.32 15.96 12.23
N SER A 286 1.45 15.85 13.24
CA SER A 286 0.01 15.60 13.09
C SER A 286 -0.31 14.31 12.31
N TYR A 287 0.43 13.23 12.56
CA TYR A 287 0.12 11.91 11.99
C TYR A 287 -1.28 11.43 12.40
N ASN A 288 -1.94 10.69 11.50
CA ASN A 288 -3.19 9.96 11.77
C ASN A 288 -2.94 8.58 12.38
N ALA A 289 -1.84 7.91 12.01
CA ALA A 289 -1.45 6.59 12.49
C ALA A 289 0.01 6.57 12.96
N PHE A 290 0.32 5.67 13.90
CA PHE A 290 1.68 5.40 14.36
C PHE A 290 1.93 3.89 14.43
N PHE A 291 3.01 3.43 13.80
CA PHE A 291 3.49 2.04 13.86
C PHE A 291 4.87 1.98 14.55
N TYR A 292 5.00 1.11 15.55
CA TYR A 292 6.31 0.65 16.00
C TYR A 292 6.94 -0.25 14.92
N TRP A 293 8.24 -0.56 15.03
CA TRP A 293 8.90 -1.49 14.11
C TRP A 293 8.38 -2.93 14.27
N TRP A 294 9.00 -3.79 15.07
CA TRP A 294 8.51 -5.16 15.26
C TRP A 294 7.53 -5.30 16.42
N LEU A 295 6.66 -6.31 16.35
CA LEU A 295 5.81 -6.74 17.47
C LEU A 295 6.65 -7.41 18.58
N GLY A 296 7.52 -8.36 18.22
CA GLY A 296 8.47 -9.04 19.09
C GLY A 296 9.91 -8.86 18.63
N SER A 297 10.86 -8.74 19.57
CA SER A 297 12.30 -8.94 19.34
C SER A 297 13.05 -8.93 20.68
N ASP A 298 14.04 -9.83 20.84
CA ASP A 298 14.92 -9.90 22.01
C ASP A 298 16.28 -9.22 21.83
N GLN A 299 16.69 -8.89 20.60
CA GLN A 299 18.09 -8.50 20.31
C GLN A 299 18.40 -7.04 20.71
N THR A 300 17.41 -6.16 20.55
CA THR A 300 17.53 -4.70 20.64
C THR A 300 16.21 -4.10 21.19
N ASN A 301 16.02 -2.79 21.07
CA ASN A 301 14.71 -2.17 21.27
C ASN A 301 13.80 -2.17 20.02
N GLU A 302 14.12 -2.95 18.98
CA GLU A 302 13.32 -3.01 17.73
C GLU A 302 11.95 -3.67 17.90
N GLY A 303 11.80 -4.60 18.85
CA GLY A 303 10.52 -5.20 19.21
C GLY A 303 9.75 -4.38 20.24
N LEU A 304 8.44 -4.19 20.04
CA LEU A 304 7.56 -3.52 21.01
C LEU A 304 7.44 -4.34 22.30
N MET A 305 7.40 -5.67 22.19
CA MET A 305 7.52 -6.65 23.26
C MET A 305 8.82 -7.48 23.09
N SER A 306 9.29 -8.11 24.16
CA SER A 306 10.37 -9.12 24.10
C SER A 306 9.77 -10.51 23.97
N GLU A 307 10.47 -11.41 23.28
CA GLU A 307 10.06 -12.80 23.10
C GLU A 307 10.40 -13.67 24.31
N THR A 308 11.54 -13.39 24.99
CA THR A 308 11.97 -14.11 26.20
C THR A 308 12.30 -13.20 27.40
N LEU A 309 12.66 -11.93 27.20
CA LEU A 309 13.10 -11.04 28.29
C LEU A 309 11.96 -10.32 29.05
N GLY A 310 10.73 -10.81 28.89
CA GLY A 310 9.52 -10.26 29.53
C GLY A 310 8.98 -8.99 28.86
N ILE A 311 7.88 -8.45 29.40
CA ILE A 311 7.19 -7.30 28.79
C ILE A 311 7.89 -5.98 29.20
N PRO A 312 8.50 -5.24 28.26
CA PRO A 312 9.25 -4.01 28.55
C PRO A 312 8.32 -2.82 28.81
N LYS A 313 8.80 -1.76 29.47
CA LYS A 313 7.99 -0.54 29.70
C LYS A 313 7.53 0.14 28.42
N ARG A 314 8.29 0.03 27.31
CA ARG A 314 7.93 0.60 25.99
C ARG A 314 6.55 0.14 25.50
N TYR A 315 6.23 -1.15 25.66
CA TYR A 315 4.89 -1.73 25.45
C TYR A 315 3.79 -1.01 26.24
N TYR A 316 3.97 -0.85 27.55
CA TYR A 316 2.96 -0.20 28.41
C TYR A 316 2.84 1.31 28.15
N THR A 317 3.94 2.01 27.83
CA THR A 317 3.89 3.42 27.43
C THR A 317 3.29 3.64 26.05
N PHE A 318 3.32 2.63 25.17
CA PHE A 318 2.59 2.62 23.91
C PHE A 318 1.09 2.37 24.17
N ALA A 319 0.76 1.46 25.08
CA ALA A 319 -0.61 1.17 25.54
C ALA A 319 -1.32 2.39 26.17
N ASN A 320 -0.57 3.30 26.80
CA ASN A 320 -1.09 4.60 27.25
C ASN A 320 -1.72 5.43 26.10
N PHE A 321 -1.37 5.17 24.84
CA PHE A 321 -2.04 5.74 23.67
C PHE A 321 -3.05 4.75 23.08
N SER A 322 -2.60 3.58 22.60
CA SER A 322 -3.41 2.67 21.77
C SER A 322 -4.66 2.12 22.46
N LYS A 323 -4.58 1.78 23.76
CA LYS A 323 -5.70 1.16 24.49
C LYS A 323 -6.88 2.12 24.70
N PHE A 324 -6.64 3.43 24.66
CA PHE A 324 -7.65 4.46 24.97
C PHE A 324 -8.01 5.33 23.78
N ILE A 325 -7.06 5.65 22.90
CA ILE A 325 -7.27 6.46 21.69
C ILE A 325 -7.59 5.48 20.55
N ARG A 326 -8.88 5.19 20.34
CA ARG A 326 -9.34 4.22 19.35
C ARG A 326 -9.46 4.86 17.95
N PRO A 327 -9.48 4.07 16.86
CA PRO A 327 -9.92 4.55 15.54
C PRO A 327 -11.26 5.30 15.65
N GLY A 328 -11.39 6.46 15.01
CA GLY A 328 -12.58 7.32 15.17
C GLY A 328 -12.38 8.52 16.09
N TYR A 329 -11.37 8.51 16.96
CA TYR A 329 -11.00 9.68 17.75
C TYR A 329 -10.44 10.80 16.87
N TYR A 330 -10.53 12.04 17.34
CA TYR A 330 -9.77 13.17 16.82
C TYR A 330 -8.82 13.70 17.90
N ARG A 331 -7.61 14.11 17.51
CA ARG A 331 -6.80 14.95 18.37
C ARG A 331 -7.51 16.30 18.56
N ILE A 332 -7.44 16.84 19.77
CA ILE A 332 -7.88 18.20 20.10
C ILE A 332 -6.68 19.01 20.58
N ASP A 333 -6.86 20.32 20.75
CA ASP A 333 -5.76 21.17 21.16
C ASP A 333 -5.48 21.07 22.65
N ALA A 334 -4.19 21.08 22.98
CA ALA A 334 -3.68 21.05 24.34
C ALA A 334 -2.37 21.84 24.39
N THR A 335 -2.07 22.48 25.52
CA THR A 335 -0.75 23.07 25.77
C THR A 335 0.31 21.96 25.71
N GLN A 336 1.03 21.84 24.58
CA GLN A 336 1.90 20.71 24.27
C GLN A 336 2.99 20.46 25.32
N ALA A 337 3.60 21.54 25.81
CA ALA A 337 4.65 21.52 26.81
C ALA A 337 4.38 22.60 27.87
N PRO A 338 3.49 22.34 28.85
CA PRO A 338 3.08 23.34 29.85
C PRO A 338 4.20 23.67 30.83
N THR A 339 5.23 22.83 30.93
CA THR A 339 6.47 23.02 31.70
C THR A 339 7.55 22.10 31.12
N SER A 340 8.83 22.46 31.32
CA SER A 340 9.96 21.64 30.85
C SER A 340 9.86 20.19 31.35
N ASN A 341 10.19 19.23 30.46
CA ASN A 341 10.00 17.78 30.63
C ASN A 341 8.55 17.28 30.78
N ILE A 342 7.53 18.14 30.76
CA ILE A 342 6.13 17.74 30.67
C ILE A 342 5.65 17.83 29.22
N ASN A 343 5.10 16.74 28.69
CA ASN A 343 4.47 16.70 27.37
C ASN A 343 3.00 16.27 27.51
N VAL A 344 2.06 17.03 26.95
CA VAL A 344 0.62 16.74 27.03
C VAL A 344 -0.01 16.70 25.64
N SER A 345 -0.86 15.71 25.39
CA SER A 345 -1.71 15.61 24.20
C SER A 345 -3.11 15.15 24.58
N ALA A 346 -4.13 15.60 23.86
CA ALA A 346 -5.52 15.29 24.18
C ALA A 346 -6.34 14.92 22.94
N TYR A 347 -7.36 14.09 23.15
CA TYR A 347 -8.15 13.46 22.10
C TYR A 347 -9.61 13.38 22.54
N LYS A 348 -10.56 13.49 21.59
CA LYS A 348 -11.99 13.28 21.81
C LYS A 348 -12.54 12.19 20.89
N ASN A 349 -13.47 11.41 21.38
CA ASN A 349 -14.33 10.57 20.57
C ASN A 349 -15.61 11.36 20.21
N PRO A 350 -15.88 11.64 18.92
CA PRO A 350 -17.09 12.35 18.52
C PRO A 350 -18.38 11.53 18.75
N THR A 351 -18.31 10.19 18.86
CA THR A 351 -19.50 9.31 18.90
C THR A 351 -20.04 9.03 20.30
N ASN A 352 -19.21 9.13 21.35
CA ASN A 352 -19.61 8.88 22.74
C ASN A 352 -19.10 9.95 23.73
N THR A 353 -18.65 11.09 23.21
CA THR A 353 -18.09 12.23 23.97
C THR A 353 -16.97 11.89 24.97
N GLN A 354 -16.30 10.74 24.82
CA GLN A 354 -15.18 10.36 25.67
C GLN A 354 -13.94 11.20 25.35
N HIS A 355 -13.23 11.62 26.39
CA HIS A 355 -12.02 12.42 26.27
C HIS A 355 -10.83 11.67 26.91
N VAL A 356 -9.69 11.72 26.24
CA VAL A 356 -8.43 11.13 26.71
C VAL A 356 -7.36 12.21 26.72
N ILE A 357 -6.70 12.42 27.85
CA ILE A 357 -5.54 13.31 27.99
C ILE A 357 -4.34 12.44 28.37
N VAL A 358 -3.32 12.40 27.52
CA VAL A 358 -2.06 11.69 27.81
C VAL A 358 -1.01 12.71 28.22
N ALA A 359 -0.49 12.57 29.44
CA ALA A 359 0.56 13.39 30.01
C ALA A 359 1.81 12.53 30.30
N ILE A 360 2.97 13.01 29.84
CA ILE A 360 4.28 12.40 30.06
C ILE A 360 5.07 13.32 30.97
N ASN A 361 5.65 12.79 32.04
CA ASN A 361 6.70 13.46 32.81
C ASN A 361 8.03 12.75 32.56
N ASN A 362 8.86 13.37 31.71
CA ASN A 362 10.21 12.91 31.40
C ASN A 362 11.24 13.32 32.48
N GLY A 363 10.83 14.13 33.46
CA GLY A 363 11.70 14.65 34.51
C GLY A 363 11.93 13.67 35.66
N THR A 364 13.04 13.87 36.36
CA THR A 364 13.45 13.10 37.56
C THR A 364 12.74 13.54 38.85
N SER A 365 11.76 14.44 38.77
CA SER A 365 11.00 14.98 39.90
C SER A 365 9.50 14.96 39.62
N GLN A 366 8.70 14.86 40.69
CA GLN A 366 7.25 14.99 40.61
C GLN A 366 6.87 16.45 40.28
N VAL A 367 5.91 16.64 39.38
CA VAL A 367 5.40 17.96 38.99
C VAL A 367 3.91 18.04 39.29
N SER A 368 3.47 19.15 39.91
CA SER A 368 2.04 19.41 40.12
C SER A 368 1.49 20.14 38.90
N GLN A 369 0.72 19.43 38.08
CA GLN A 369 0.18 19.92 36.81
C GLN A 369 -1.31 20.23 36.95
N ARG A 370 -1.70 21.48 36.67
CA ARG A 370 -3.09 21.86 36.49
C ARG A 370 -3.52 21.65 35.04
N PHE A 371 -4.71 21.08 34.85
CA PHE A 371 -5.39 20.92 33.58
C PHE A 371 -6.69 21.75 33.60
N ASN A 372 -6.76 22.77 32.77
CA ASN A 372 -7.95 23.60 32.55
C ASN A 372 -8.65 23.10 31.29
N LEU A 373 -9.95 22.87 31.37
CA LEU A 373 -10.72 22.16 30.35
C LEU A 373 -11.76 23.09 29.70
N SER A 374 -11.59 23.32 28.39
CA SER A 374 -12.50 24.07 27.53
C SER A 374 -13.29 23.12 26.63
N GLY A 375 -14.60 23.29 26.54
CA GLY A 375 -15.50 22.42 25.76
C GLY A 375 -15.73 21.01 26.33
N ILE A 376 -15.13 20.64 27.47
CA ILE A 376 -15.25 19.32 28.09
C ILE A 376 -16.15 19.40 29.34
N THR A 377 -17.22 18.59 29.35
CA THR A 377 -18.21 18.55 30.44
C THR A 377 -18.05 17.38 31.41
N ALA A 378 -17.02 16.54 31.21
CA ALA A 378 -16.74 15.39 32.08
C ALA A 378 -16.42 15.84 33.52
N GLY A 379 -17.24 15.43 34.48
CA GLY A 379 -17.02 15.72 35.91
C GLY A 379 -15.91 14.90 36.57
N VAL A 380 -15.33 13.93 35.86
CA VAL A 380 -14.34 12.99 36.39
C VAL A 380 -13.44 12.43 35.28
N PHE A 381 -12.18 12.15 35.62
CA PHE A 381 -11.24 11.39 34.80
C PHE A 381 -10.59 10.27 35.61
N THR A 382 -10.53 9.06 35.05
CA THR A 382 -9.77 7.94 35.60
C THR A 382 -8.32 7.97 35.09
N PRO A 383 -7.29 8.02 35.95
CA PRO A 383 -5.90 7.93 35.51
C PRO A 383 -5.44 6.47 35.32
N TYR A 384 -4.64 6.22 34.28
CA TYR A 384 -3.94 4.95 34.02
C TYR A 384 -2.44 5.21 33.90
N ILE A 385 -1.63 4.72 34.84
CA ILE A 385 -0.20 5.07 34.95
C ILE A 385 0.76 3.95 34.54
N THR A 386 1.76 4.32 33.74
CA THR A 386 2.99 3.56 33.54
C THR A 386 4.15 4.35 34.15
N SER A 387 4.94 3.71 35.02
CA SER A 387 6.07 4.28 35.75
C SER A 387 7.13 3.18 35.98
N SER A 388 8.21 3.44 36.71
CA SER A 388 9.19 2.38 37.02
C SER A 388 8.55 1.18 37.76
N SER A 389 7.64 1.43 38.69
CA SER A 389 6.95 0.41 39.50
C SER A 389 5.57 -0.01 38.97
N GLN A 390 4.99 0.68 37.98
CA GLN A 390 3.62 0.45 37.51
C GLN A 390 3.56 0.19 36.00
N ASN A 391 2.64 -0.69 35.58
CA ASN A 391 2.37 -1.07 34.20
C ASN A 391 0.88 -0.77 33.90
N LEU A 392 0.59 0.36 33.24
CA LEU A 392 -0.76 0.78 32.85
C LEU A 392 -1.84 0.71 33.97
N VAL A 393 -1.44 0.94 35.22
CA VAL A 393 -2.27 0.68 36.41
C VAL A 393 -3.40 1.71 36.50
N LYS A 394 -4.65 1.23 36.55
CA LYS A 394 -5.83 2.06 36.84
C LYS A 394 -5.73 2.61 38.27
N LEU A 395 -5.83 3.92 38.43
CA LEU A 395 -5.83 4.61 39.71
C LEU A 395 -7.24 5.06 40.14
N ALA A 396 -7.32 5.67 41.32
CA ALA A 396 -8.54 6.32 41.79
C ALA A 396 -8.90 7.54 40.93
N ASP A 397 -10.20 7.76 40.77
CA ASP A 397 -10.77 8.81 39.93
C ASP A 397 -10.43 10.23 40.42
N VAL A 398 -10.20 11.13 39.47
CA VAL A 398 -9.89 12.54 39.70
C VAL A 398 -11.11 13.38 39.33
N VAL A 399 -11.71 14.03 40.33
CA VAL A 399 -12.89 14.89 40.17
C VAL A 399 -12.50 16.22 39.51
N VAL A 400 -13.26 16.63 38.50
CA VAL A 400 -13.14 17.94 37.84
C VAL A 400 -13.99 18.97 38.60
N SER A 401 -13.39 20.11 38.95
CA SER A 401 -14.05 21.19 39.67
C SER A 401 -13.77 22.54 39.01
N GLY A 402 -14.81 23.36 38.81
CA GLY A 402 -14.70 24.65 38.15
C GLY A 402 -14.10 24.59 36.74
N GLY A 403 -14.32 23.50 36.00
CA GLY A 403 -13.73 23.28 34.67
C GLY A 403 -12.23 22.93 34.70
N SER A 404 -11.68 22.48 35.83
CA SER A 404 -10.27 22.12 35.94
C SER A 404 -10.02 20.96 36.92
N PHE A 405 -8.85 20.33 36.81
CA PHE A 405 -8.30 19.46 37.86
C PHE A 405 -6.79 19.65 37.99
N THR A 406 -6.22 19.29 39.13
CA THR A 406 -4.76 19.31 39.35
C THR A 406 -4.30 17.91 39.72
N TYR A 407 -3.22 17.45 39.09
CA TYR A 407 -2.65 16.13 39.34
C TYR A 407 -1.13 16.20 39.58
N ASN A 408 -0.66 15.38 40.50
CA ASN A 408 0.76 15.23 40.82
C ASN A 408 1.37 14.16 39.91
N LEU A 409 1.91 14.57 38.76
CA LEU A 409 2.58 13.69 37.79
C LEU A 409 3.90 13.16 38.41
N PRO A 410 4.03 11.85 38.71
CA PRO A 410 5.26 11.30 39.27
C PRO A 410 6.46 11.46 38.32
N ALA A 411 7.67 11.46 38.88
CA ALA A 411 8.89 11.41 38.07
C ALA A 411 8.89 10.21 37.11
N GLN A 412 9.43 10.40 35.91
CA GLN A 412 9.62 9.36 34.89
C GLN A 412 8.38 8.48 34.67
N SER A 413 7.26 9.10 34.28
CA SER A 413 5.96 8.43 34.15
C SER A 413 5.16 8.89 32.93
N VAL A 414 4.21 8.06 32.52
CA VAL A 414 3.18 8.35 31.50
C VAL A 414 1.82 8.06 32.12
N ILE A 415 0.88 9.00 32.03
CA ILE A 415 -0.48 8.86 32.54
C ILE A 415 -1.49 9.18 31.46
N SER A 416 -2.46 8.29 31.28
CA SER A 416 -3.65 8.53 30.44
C SER A 416 -4.83 8.80 31.37
N PHE A 417 -5.32 10.03 31.35
CA PHE A 417 -6.56 10.42 32.01
C PHE A 417 -7.71 10.17 31.04
N VAL A 418 -8.62 9.27 31.38
CA VAL A 418 -9.73 8.83 30.52
C VAL A 418 -11.04 9.24 31.18
N SER A 419 -11.88 10.02 30.50
CA SER A 419 -13.23 10.29 30.99
C SER A 419 -14.13 9.06 30.85
N PRO A 420 -15.25 8.97 31.59
CA PRO A 420 -16.35 8.12 31.19
C PRO A 420 -16.77 8.42 29.74
N SER A 421 -17.29 7.41 29.04
CA SER A 421 -18.11 7.64 27.87
C SER A 421 -19.43 8.30 28.30
N GLY A 422 -19.84 9.33 27.56
CA GLY A 422 -21.19 9.87 27.64
C GLY A 422 -22.19 8.92 26.99
N PRO A 423 -23.50 9.20 27.10
CA PRO A 423 -24.50 8.49 26.32
C PRO A 423 -24.23 8.71 24.83
N THR A 424 -24.11 7.62 24.06
CA THR A 424 -24.02 7.66 22.59
C THR A 424 -25.20 8.46 22.04
N PRO A 425 -25.00 9.61 21.39
CA PRO A 425 -26.10 10.34 20.78
C PRO A 425 -26.71 9.49 19.66
N THR A 426 -28.03 9.38 19.61
CA THR A 426 -28.72 8.83 18.44
C THR A 426 -28.29 9.63 17.22
N PRO A 427 -27.72 9.01 16.17
CA PRO A 427 -27.01 9.76 15.12
C PRO A 427 -27.95 10.64 14.30
N THR A 428 -27.95 11.93 14.60
CA THR A 428 -28.52 12.99 13.76
C THR A 428 -27.47 13.43 12.75
N ASN A 429 -27.70 13.16 11.46
CA ASN A 429 -26.78 13.51 10.37
C ASN A 429 -26.75 15.03 10.10
N THR A 430 -26.08 15.79 10.96
CA THR A 430 -25.64 17.17 10.69
C THR A 430 -24.31 17.11 9.96
N TRP A 431 -24.33 17.36 8.64
CA TRP A 431 -23.15 17.34 7.79
C TRP A 431 -22.20 18.51 8.09
N ASP A 432 -20.92 18.22 8.26
CA ASP A 432 -19.83 19.21 8.23
C ASP A 432 -19.24 19.26 6.81
N PRO A 433 -19.28 20.41 6.11
CA PRO A 433 -18.79 20.53 4.73
C PRO A 433 -17.25 20.50 4.60
N LEU A 434 -16.49 20.40 5.69
CA LEU A 434 -15.02 20.30 5.65
C LEU A 434 -14.48 18.86 5.57
N ILE A 435 -15.35 17.84 5.52
CA ILE A 435 -14.94 16.44 5.33
C ILE A 435 -15.48 15.92 3.98
N PRO A 436 -14.61 15.46 3.05
CA PRO A 436 -15.04 14.78 1.83
C PRO A 436 -15.59 13.38 2.17
N THR A 437 -16.84 13.34 2.62
CA THR A 437 -17.58 12.12 2.94
C THR A 437 -18.19 11.56 1.66
N TYR A 438 -17.59 10.49 1.12
CA TYR A 438 -18.20 9.66 0.08
C TYR A 438 -19.36 8.84 0.66
N THR A 439 -20.48 9.51 0.94
CA THR A 439 -21.69 8.88 1.48
C THR A 439 -22.46 8.17 0.39
N SER A 440 -22.15 6.89 0.15
CA SER A 440 -23.02 5.98 -0.58
C SER A 440 -24.33 5.81 0.20
N THR A 441 -25.44 6.35 -0.30
CA THR A 441 -26.73 6.33 0.38
C THR A 441 -27.42 4.97 0.22
N TYR A 442 -27.10 4.02 1.10
CA TYR A 442 -27.71 2.69 1.11
C TYR A 442 -29.15 2.73 1.64
N THR A 443 -30.14 2.53 0.76
CA THR A 443 -31.53 2.22 1.17
C THR A 443 -31.64 0.72 1.44
N ALA A 444 -31.66 0.34 2.72
CA ALA A 444 -31.68 -1.06 3.14
C ALA A 444 -33.05 -1.73 2.92
N THR A 445 -33.25 -2.33 1.75
CA THR A 445 -34.36 -3.28 1.52
C THR A 445 -33.94 -4.65 2.04
N ALA A 446 -34.31 -4.96 3.29
CA ALA A 446 -33.95 -6.23 3.92
C ALA A 446 -34.71 -7.42 3.30
N THR A 447 -33.99 -8.24 2.53
CA THR A 447 -34.42 -9.60 2.14
C THR A 447 -33.35 -10.56 2.64
N ALA A 448 -33.69 -11.43 3.60
CA ALA A 448 -32.74 -12.32 4.23
C ALA A 448 -32.36 -13.49 3.28
N THR A 449 -31.14 -13.45 2.75
CA THR A 449 -30.47 -14.59 2.13
C THR A 449 -29.27 -14.95 3.02
N PRO A 450 -29.11 -16.21 3.48
CA PRO A 450 -27.95 -16.61 4.26
C PRO A 450 -26.67 -16.50 3.42
N ALA A 451 -25.56 -16.11 4.04
CA ALA A 451 -24.27 -15.98 3.35
C ALA A 451 -23.73 -17.35 2.93
N SER A 452 -22.95 -17.36 1.83
CA SER A 452 -22.49 -18.58 1.15
C SER A 452 -20.99 -18.55 0.87
N VAL A 453 -20.30 -19.68 1.03
CA VAL A 453 -18.87 -19.88 0.65
C VAL A 453 -18.80 -20.66 -0.66
N LEU A 454 -18.06 -20.17 -1.65
CA LEU A 454 -17.89 -20.84 -2.94
C LEU A 454 -16.98 -22.07 -2.81
N LEU A 455 -17.51 -23.24 -3.15
CA LEU A 455 -16.74 -24.46 -3.36
C LEU A 455 -16.19 -24.52 -4.79
N ASP A 456 -17.00 -24.18 -5.79
CA ASP A 456 -16.59 -24.19 -7.21
C ASP A 456 -17.52 -23.35 -8.10
N ASP A 457 -16.98 -22.53 -9.00
CA ASP A 457 -17.70 -21.85 -10.10
C ASP A 457 -17.18 -22.24 -11.50
N PHE A 458 -16.21 -23.15 -11.60
CA PHE A 458 -15.61 -23.65 -12.83
C PHE A 458 -14.93 -22.61 -13.75
N GLU A 459 -14.82 -21.34 -13.35
CA GLU A 459 -14.32 -20.26 -14.22
C GLU A 459 -12.81 -20.29 -14.46
N ASP A 460 -12.07 -21.02 -13.63
CA ASP A 460 -10.64 -21.30 -13.82
C ASP A 460 -10.37 -22.37 -14.91
N ASN A 461 -11.43 -23.00 -15.44
CA ASN A 461 -11.39 -24.05 -16.45
C ASN A 461 -10.57 -25.30 -16.02
N ASN A 462 -10.63 -25.71 -14.75
CA ASN A 462 -10.12 -27.01 -14.30
C ASN A 462 -11.20 -27.89 -13.63
N THR A 463 -10.80 -29.01 -13.04
CA THR A 463 -11.71 -30.00 -12.41
C THR A 463 -11.33 -30.27 -10.95
N VAL A 464 -10.91 -29.24 -10.21
CA VAL A 464 -10.43 -29.28 -8.83
C VAL A 464 -11.06 -28.11 -8.08
N ASN A 465 -11.81 -28.40 -7.02
CA ASN A 465 -12.55 -27.37 -6.28
C ASN A 465 -11.65 -26.53 -5.35
N ASN A 466 -12.22 -25.49 -4.73
CA ASN A 466 -11.55 -24.58 -3.79
C ASN A 466 -11.07 -25.25 -2.47
N LEU A 467 -11.34 -26.53 -2.26
CA LEU A 467 -10.77 -27.37 -1.18
C LEU A 467 -9.70 -28.35 -1.71
N SER A 468 -9.19 -28.11 -2.91
CA SER A 468 -8.21 -28.92 -3.65
C SER A 468 -8.69 -30.34 -4.00
N GLY A 469 -10.01 -30.58 -4.03
CA GLY A 469 -10.58 -31.90 -4.33
C GLY A 469 -11.02 -32.07 -5.78
N ASP A 470 -10.58 -33.16 -6.42
CA ASP A 470 -10.95 -33.50 -7.79
C ASP A 470 -12.47 -33.67 -7.97
N TRP A 471 -12.97 -33.24 -9.13
CA TRP A 471 -14.26 -33.66 -9.69
C TRP A 471 -14.13 -34.96 -10.47
N TYR A 472 -14.97 -35.93 -10.15
CA TYR A 472 -14.92 -37.28 -10.68
C TYR A 472 -16.30 -37.80 -11.10
N LYS A 473 -16.32 -38.81 -11.98
CA LYS A 473 -17.49 -39.65 -12.25
C LYS A 473 -17.29 -41.05 -11.67
N TYR A 474 -18.40 -41.67 -11.27
CA TYR A 474 -18.42 -43.04 -10.71
C TYR A 474 -19.65 -43.80 -11.25
N SER A 475 -19.54 -45.11 -11.42
CA SER A 475 -20.63 -45.93 -11.96
C SER A 475 -20.51 -47.39 -11.53
N GLY A 476 -21.65 -48.08 -11.41
CA GLY A 476 -21.67 -49.55 -11.39
C GLY A 476 -21.06 -50.13 -12.68
N THR A 477 -20.60 -51.38 -12.62
CA THR A 477 -19.78 -52.04 -13.66
C THR A 477 -20.38 -51.96 -15.07
N ASN A 478 -21.71 -51.94 -15.20
CA ASN A 478 -22.45 -51.94 -16.47
C ASN A 478 -22.93 -50.53 -16.91
N SER A 479 -22.54 -49.47 -16.21
CA SER A 479 -23.13 -48.12 -16.33
C SER A 479 -22.18 -47.01 -16.75
N ASN A 480 -20.93 -47.29 -17.12
CA ASN A 480 -19.91 -46.28 -17.45
C ASN A 480 -20.11 -45.57 -18.82
N ASN A 481 -21.33 -45.56 -19.37
CA ASN A 481 -21.65 -45.05 -20.71
C ASN A 481 -22.06 -43.55 -20.71
N PHE A 482 -21.31 -42.75 -19.95
CA PHE A 482 -21.49 -41.31 -19.84
C PHE A 482 -20.15 -40.59 -19.62
N ALA A 483 -20.07 -39.33 -20.02
CA ALA A 483 -18.90 -38.47 -19.91
C ALA A 483 -19.13 -37.35 -18.88
N LEU A 484 -18.04 -36.90 -18.26
CA LEU A 484 -17.98 -35.72 -17.40
C LEU A 484 -17.00 -34.73 -18.05
N ARG A 485 -17.37 -33.45 -18.13
CA ARG A 485 -16.55 -32.37 -18.72
C ARG A 485 -16.99 -31.01 -18.19
N LEU A 486 -16.15 -30.01 -18.34
CA LEU A 486 -16.62 -28.62 -18.35
C LEU A 486 -17.34 -28.33 -19.69
N GLU A 487 -18.43 -27.58 -19.65
CA GLU A 487 -19.13 -27.12 -20.84
C GLU A 487 -19.62 -25.68 -20.73
N SER A 488 -19.61 -24.96 -21.86
CA SER A 488 -19.96 -23.55 -21.97
C SER A 488 -21.28 -23.36 -22.75
N PRO A 489 -22.14 -22.38 -22.39
CA PRO A 489 -22.03 -21.49 -21.23
C PRO A 489 -22.59 -22.12 -19.95
N GLY A 490 -22.07 -21.66 -18.81
CA GLY A 490 -22.63 -21.97 -17.50
C GLY A 490 -23.85 -21.09 -17.17
N TYR A 491 -24.04 -20.80 -15.89
CA TYR A 491 -25.08 -19.95 -15.33
C TYR A 491 -24.75 -18.46 -15.44
N ASN A 492 -25.76 -17.63 -15.73
CA ASN A 492 -25.67 -16.16 -15.69
C ASN A 492 -24.50 -15.53 -16.48
N SER A 493 -24.04 -16.19 -17.55
CA SER A 493 -22.89 -15.82 -18.39
C SER A 493 -21.50 -16.22 -17.85
N SER A 494 -21.41 -17.14 -16.89
CA SER A 494 -20.16 -17.87 -16.61
C SER A 494 -19.70 -18.62 -17.88
N SER A 495 -18.38 -18.72 -18.00
CA SER A 495 -17.66 -19.40 -19.06
C SER A 495 -17.95 -20.90 -19.07
N TYR A 496 -18.02 -21.55 -17.90
CA TYR A 496 -18.16 -23.00 -17.77
C TYR A 496 -19.14 -23.45 -16.69
N ALA A 497 -19.49 -24.74 -16.74
CA ALA A 497 -20.17 -25.49 -15.70
C ALA A 497 -19.81 -26.98 -15.84
N ILE A 498 -19.84 -27.76 -14.76
CA ILE A 498 -19.60 -29.21 -14.85
C ILE A 498 -20.82 -29.92 -15.45
N HIS A 499 -20.63 -30.66 -16.55
CA HIS A 499 -21.68 -31.32 -17.31
C HIS A 499 -21.43 -32.83 -17.41
N VAL A 500 -22.30 -33.63 -16.79
CA VAL A 500 -22.42 -35.07 -17.01
C VAL A 500 -23.42 -35.38 -18.13
N THR A 501 -23.01 -36.11 -19.19
CA THR A 501 -23.90 -36.46 -20.31
C THR A 501 -23.71 -37.91 -20.77
N GLY A 502 -24.80 -38.63 -21.06
CA GLY A 502 -24.78 -39.99 -21.59
C GLY A 502 -25.97 -40.81 -21.11
N ASN A 503 -25.76 -42.12 -20.85
CA ASN A 503 -26.77 -43.00 -20.28
C ASN A 503 -26.23 -43.78 -19.08
N VAL A 504 -27.07 -43.97 -18.06
CA VAL A 504 -26.85 -44.86 -16.91
C VAL A 504 -27.74 -46.09 -17.10
N SER A 505 -27.21 -47.28 -16.80
CA SER A 505 -27.86 -48.58 -17.06
C SER A 505 -28.34 -49.29 -15.77
N ASP A 506 -28.04 -48.70 -14.62
CA ASP A 506 -28.18 -49.24 -13.26
C ASP A 506 -27.90 -48.07 -12.28
N TYR A 507 -26.67 -47.95 -11.76
CA TYR A 507 -26.24 -46.82 -10.92
C TYR A 507 -25.04 -46.06 -11.50
N GLY A 508 -25.03 -44.73 -11.37
CA GLY A 508 -23.90 -43.87 -11.72
C GLY A 508 -24.15 -42.39 -11.44
N GLY A 509 -23.07 -41.62 -11.35
CA GLY A 509 -23.13 -40.20 -10.99
C GLY A 509 -21.80 -39.48 -11.16
N PHE A 510 -21.76 -38.25 -10.67
CA PHE A 510 -20.56 -37.45 -10.55
C PHE A 510 -20.51 -36.74 -9.19
N GLY A 511 -19.37 -36.19 -8.83
CA GLY A 511 -19.18 -35.51 -7.55
C GLY A 511 -17.79 -34.95 -7.41
N THR A 512 -17.49 -34.44 -6.22
CA THR A 512 -16.20 -33.85 -5.88
C THR A 512 -15.79 -34.22 -4.46
N ASN A 513 -14.50 -34.42 -4.24
CA ASN A 513 -13.93 -34.68 -2.91
C ASN A 513 -13.82 -33.36 -2.13
N LEU A 514 -13.94 -33.37 -0.80
CA LEU A 514 -13.79 -32.17 0.02
C LEU A 514 -12.36 -32.00 0.60
N SER A 515 -11.40 -32.67 -0.03
CA SER A 515 -9.95 -32.60 0.22
C SER A 515 -9.20 -33.12 -1.01
N ALA A 516 -7.92 -32.76 -1.14
CA ALA A 516 -6.97 -33.38 -2.06
C ALA A 516 -6.68 -34.87 -1.75
N VAL A 517 -7.05 -35.36 -0.57
CA VAL A 517 -7.00 -36.79 -0.23
C VAL A 517 -8.39 -37.39 -0.46
N GLN A 518 -8.48 -38.33 -1.39
CA GLN A 518 -9.71 -39.06 -1.69
C GLN A 518 -10.32 -39.67 -0.41
N ASP A 519 -11.64 -39.54 -0.27
CA ASP A 519 -12.42 -40.05 0.86
C ASP A 519 -12.02 -39.50 2.26
N GLN A 520 -11.14 -38.49 2.35
CA GLN A 520 -10.89 -37.79 3.61
C GLN A 520 -12.13 -36.98 4.02
N ALA A 521 -12.62 -37.24 5.23
CA ALA A 521 -13.70 -36.46 5.84
C ALA A 521 -13.21 -35.09 6.35
N ILE A 522 -14.08 -34.08 6.23
CA ILE A 522 -13.92 -32.75 6.79
C ILE A 522 -15.10 -32.34 7.68
N ASP A 523 -14.89 -31.31 8.51
CA ASP A 523 -15.92 -30.77 9.39
C ASP A 523 -16.73 -29.66 8.69
N LEU A 524 -18.04 -29.88 8.53
CA LEU A 524 -18.98 -28.91 7.95
C LEU A 524 -19.99 -28.36 8.97
N THR A 525 -19.77 -28.51 10.28
CA THR A 525 -20.73 -28.10 11.34
C THR A 525 -21.07 -26.60 11.36
N SER A 526 -20.22 -25.73 10.81
CA SER A 526 -20.48 -24.28 10.66
C SER A 526 -21.53 -23.93 9.58
N TYR A 527 -21.92 -24.91 8.75
CA TYR A 527 -22.83 -24.74 7.63
C TYR A 527 -24.18 -25.40 7.90
N GLN A 528 -25.23 -25.03 7.17
CA GLN A 528 -26.56 -25.66 7.23
C GLN A 528 -26.89 -26.50 5.98
N GLY A 529 -26.03 -26.47 4.96
CA GLY A 529 -26.21 -27.18 3.70
C GLY A 529 -25.39 -26.59 2.56
N ILE A 530 -25.81 -26.88 1.33
CA ILE A 530 -25.26 -26.34 0.09
C ILE A 530 -26.34 -25.69 -0.79
N GLU A 531 -25.91 -24.75 -1.63
CA GLU A 531 -26.64 -24.33 -2.83
C GLU A 531 -25.78 -24.48 -4.09
N PHE A 532 -26.45 -24.59 -5.23
CA PHE A 532 -25.86 -24.66 -6.57
C PHE A 532 -26.97 -24.39 -7.60
N TYR A 533 -26.61 -24.09 -8.85
CA TYR A 533 -27.56 -24.09 -9.97
C TYR A 533 -27.50 -25.43 -10.71
N ILE A 534 -28.65 -25.91 -11.16
CA ILE A 534 -28.78 -27.13 -11.96
C ILE A 534 -29.54 -26.85 -13.24
N LYS A 535 -29.15 -27.53 -14.32
CA LYS A 535 -29.80 -27.51 -15.64
C LYS A 535 -29.68 -28.89 -16.28
N GLY A 536 -30.57 -29.24 -17.21
CA GLY A 536 -30.54 -30.49 -17.95
C GLY A 536 -31.88 -31.23 -17.91
N SER A 537 -31.83 -32.56 -17.93
CA SER A 537 -33.00 -33.43 -17.93
C SER A 537 -32.90 -34.57 -16.92
N GLY A 538 -34.06 -34.94 -16.34
CA GLY A 538 -34.15 -35.98 -15.31
C GLY A 538 -33.98 -35.45 -13.87
N SER A 539 -33.55 -36.33 -12.97
CA SER A 539 -33.39 -36.02 -11.54
C SER A 539 -32.26 -36.83 -10.91
N CYS A 540 -31.50 -36.20 -10.04
CA CYS A 540 -30.41 -36.80 -9.27
C CYS A 540 -30.78 -36.88 -7.77
N PHE A 541 -30.08 -37.73 -7.03
CA PHE A 541 -30.07 -37.73 -5.57
C PHE A 541 -28.74 -37.11 -5.14
N VAL A 542 -28.81 -35.93 -4.51
CA VAL A 542 -27.63 -35.21 -4.04
C VAL A 542 -27.28 -35.75 -2.66
N GLN A 543 -26.13 -36.39 -2.54
CA GLN A 543 -25.74 -37.20 -1.40
C GLN A 543 -24.35 -36.83 -0.88
N PHE A 544 -24.12 -37.10 0.40
CA PHE A 544 -22.93 -36.71 1.14
C PHE A 544 -22.23 -37.96 1.71
N PRO A 545 -21.27 -38.55 0.97
CA PRO A 545 -20.49 -39.68 1.46
C PRO A 545 -19.77 -39.40 2.78
N GLN A 546 -19.69 -40.44 3.60
CA GLN A 546 -19.02 -40.44 4.89
C GLN A 546 -18.19 -41.73 5.02
N PRO A 547 -16.94 -41.72 5.53
CA PRO A 547 -16.14 -42.94 5.70
C PRO A 547 -16.77 -44.00 6.62
N SER A 548 -17.77 -43.62 7.43
CA SER A 548 -18.58 -44.51 8.25
C SER A 548 -19.69 -45.25 7.50
N ILE A 549 -20.05 -44.84 6.28
CA ILE A 549 -21.15 -45.40 5.47
C ILE A 549 -20.58 -46.25 4.33
N THR A 550 -20.29 -47.52 4.64
CA THR A 550 -19.65 -48.45 3.68
C THR A 550 -20.63 -49.19 2.77
N GLY A 551 -21.94 -49.12 3.03
CA GLY A 551 -22.98 -49.79 2.23
C GLY A 551 -23.40 -49.07 0.95
N GLY A 552 -22.98 -47.81 0.77
CA GLY A 552 -23.42 -46.95 -0.35
C GLY A 552 -24.72 -46.18 -0.11
N ASP A 553 -25.46 -46.49 0.96
CA ASP A 553 -26.68 -45.81 1.41
C ASP A 553 -26.40 -44.43 2.04
N ASN A 554 -25.74 -43.55 1.29
CA ASN A 554 -25.37 -42.21 1.72
C ASN A 554 -26.61 -41.34 1.97
N TYR A 555 -26.51 -40.44 2.96
CA TYR A 555 -27.53 -39.45 3.24
C TYR A 555 -27.60 -38.41 2.13
N GLY A 556 -28.81 -38.08 1.70
CA GLY A 556 -29.04 -37.19 0.57
C GLY A 556 -30.48 -36.71 0.40
N LYS A 557 -30.73 -36.07 -0.74
CA LYS A 557 -32.01 -35.45 -1.12
C LYS A 557 -32.23 -35.55 -2.63
N GLN A 558 -33.44 -35.95 -3.06
CA GLN A 558 -33.81 -35.97 -4.47
C GLN A 558 -33.97 -34.53 -5.01
N VAL A 559 -33.38 -34.26 -6.17
CA VAL A 559 -33.36 -32.97 -6.87
C VAL A 559 -33.68 -33.20 -8.34
N SER A 560 -34.59 -32.42 -8.91
CA SER A 560 -34.92 -32.46 -10.34
C SER A 560 -34.19 -31.37 -11.10
N ALA A 561 -33.62 -31.71 -12.27
CA ALA A 561 -33.10 -30.73 -13.21
C ALA A 561 -34.24 -30.13 -14.06
N SER A 562 -33.96 -29.00 -14.70
CA SER A 562 -34.87 -28.38 -15.68
C SER A 562 -34.08 -27.88 -16.89
N SER A 563 -34.75 -27.65 -18.02
CA SER A 563 -34.12 -27.11 -19.23
C SER A 563 -33.51 -25.71 -19.06
N THR A 564 -33.90 -25.01 -18.00
CA THR A 564 -33.32 -23.73 -17.55
C THR A 564 -32.57 -23.88 -16.22
N TRP A 565 -31.49 -23.12 -16.05
CA TRP A 565 -30.76 -23.01 -14.79
C TRP A 565 -31.70 -22.69 -13.63
N THR A 566 -31.68 -23.54 -12.61
CA THR A 566 -32.58 -23.51 -11.46
C THR A 566 -31.73 -23.58 -10.19
N LYS A 567 -31.88 -22.62 -9.26
CA LYS A 567 -31.15 -22.67 -7.99
C LYS A 567 -31.74 -23.75 -7.08
N VAL A 568 -30.88 -24.56 -6.48
CA VAL A 568 -31.25 -25.65 -5.57
C VAL A 568 -30.59 -25.41 -4.21
N THR A 569 -31.31 -25.70 -3.14
CA THR A 569 -30.76 -25.72 -1.77
C THR A 569 -31.00 -27.10 -1.13
N VAL A 570 -29.89 -27.72 -0.72
CA VAL A 570 -29.87 -29.00 0.00
C VAL A 570 -29.34 -28.72 1.41
N LEU A 571 -30.26 -28.63 2.37
CA LEU A 571 -29.91 -28.52 3.78
C LEU A 571 -29.43 -29.89 4.31
N PHE A 572 -28.57 -29.87 5.32
CA PHE A 572 -28.17 -31.05 6.07
C PHE A 572 -29.27 -31.53 7.03
N ASP A 573 -30.13 -30.62 7.49
CA ASP A 573 -31.40 -30.98 8.12
C ASP A 573 -32.39 -31.56 7.07
N GLY A 574 -33.10 -32.61 7.47
CA GLY A 574 -34.05 -33.32 6.60
C GLY A 574 -33.43 -34.22 5.51
N LEU A 575 -32.13 -34.55 5.58
CA LEU A 575 -31.54 -35.60 4.73
C LEU A 575 -32.04 -36.99 5.11
N ALA A 576 -32.13 -37.89 4.13
CA ALA A 576 -32.49 -39.29 4.32
C ALA A 576 -31.55 -40.22 3.54
N THR A 577 -31.48 -41.50 3.92
CA THR A 577 -30.85 -42.52 3.06
C THR A 577 -31.79 -42.88 1.90
N ARG A 578 -31.23 -43.43 0.81
CA ARG A 578 -32.01 -43.87 -0.35
C ARG A 578 -32.61 -45.26 -0.16
N TRP A 579 -31.87 -46.14 0.52
CA TRP A 579 -32.27 -47.47 1.00
C TRP A 579 -31.58 -47.74 2.36
N GLY A 580 -31.60 -48.98 2.86
CA GLY A 580 -30.73 -49.42 3.96
C GLY A 580 -31.13 -49.03 5.40
N GLU A 581 -30.31 -49.45 6.36
CA GLU A 581 -30.45 -49.11 7.79
C GLU A 581 -29.73 -47.79 8.15
N THR A 582 -30.27 -47.09 9.14
CA THR A 582 -29.82 -45.74 9.53
C THR A 582 -28.58 -45.76 10.43
N ALA A 583 -27.39 -45.68 9.83
CA ALA A 583 -26.22 -45.11 10.52
C ALA A 583 -26.46 -43.61 10.76
N ALA A 584 -25.94 -43.03 11.85
CA ALA A 584 -26.19 -41.62 12.15
C ALA A 584 -25.42 -40.70 11.19
N PHE A 585 -26.15 -39.86 10.42
CA PHE A 585 -25.54 -38.77 9.66
C PHE A 585 -24.77 -37.85 10.60
N THR A 586 -23.49 -37.62 10.30
CA THR A 586 -22.58 -36.90 11.21
C THR A 586 -21.89 -35.77 10.46
N GLN A 587 -22.38 -34.54 10.61
CA GLN A 587 -21.99 -33.40 9.77
C GLN A 587 -20.50 -33.00 9.87
N ASN A 588 -19.78 -33.43 10.91
CA ASN A 588 -18.34 -33.20 11.03
C ASN A 588 -17.46 -34.25 10.30
N ALA A 589 -18.07 -35.16 9.53
CA ALA A 589 -17.40 -36.32 8.95
C ALA A 589 -17.78 -36.58 7.47
N ILE A 590 -17.96 -35.53 6.67
CA ILE A 590 -18.38 -35.63 5.25
C ILE A 590 -17.14 -35.57 4.35
N SER A 591 -16.98 -36.50 3.41
CA SER A 591 -15.80 -36.59 2.53
C SER A 591 -16.01 -36.10 1.11
N ALA A 592 -17.25 -36.04 0.63
CA ALA A 592 -17.57 -35.66 -0.75
C ALA A 592 -18.97 -35.03 -0.86
N ILE A 593 -19.23 -34.42 -2.02
CA ILE A 593 -20.59 -34.10 -2.49
C ILE A 593 -20.79 -34.83 -3.82
N GLN A 594 -21.90 -35.56 -3.96
CA GLN A 594 -22.18 -36.37 -5.15
C GLN A 594 -23.61 -36.15 -5.65
N TRP A 595 -23.77 -36.06 -6.97
CA TRP A 595 -25.04 -36.10 -7.67
C TRP A 595 -25.16 -37.51 -8.28
N SER A 596 -26.06 -38.34 -7.73
CA SER A 596 -26.22 -39.75 -8.13
C SER A 596 -27.51 -40.03 -8.89
N ASN A 597 -27.45 -40.94 -9.85
CA ASN A 597 -28.61 -41.48 -10.55
C ASN A 597 -28.68 -43.01 -10.37
N ALA A 598 -29.89 -43.51 -10.17
CA ALA A 598 -30.21 -44.93 -9.94
C ALA A 598 -31.42 -45.35 -10.80
N ALA A 599 -31.55 -44.74 -11.98
CA ALA A 599 -32.62 -45.00 -12.93
C ALA A 599 -32.02 -45.17 -14.34
N ASN A 600 -32.49 -46.21 -15.04
CA ASN A 600 -32.02 -46.55 -16.37
C ASN A 600 -32.50 -45.51 -17.39
N GLY A 601 -31.58 -44.83 -18.07
CA GLY A 601 -31.92 -43.84 -19.09
C GLY A 601 -30.85 -42.78 -19.30
N ALA A 602 -31.23 -41.72 -20.01
CA ALA A 602 -30.38 -40.56 -20.24
C ALA A 602 -30.03 -39.88 -18.91
N TYR A 603 -28.76 -39.48 -18.79
CA TYR A 603 -28.25 -38.71 -17.67
C TYR A 603 -27.50 -37.51 -18.23
N ASP A 604 -28.14 -36.35 -18.14
CA ASP A 604 -27.83 -35.11 -18.85
C ASP A 604 -28.07 -33.97 -17.86
N ILE A 605 -27.04 -33.65 -17.08
CA ILE A 605 -27.11 -32.66 -15.99
C ILE A 605 -25.87 -31.78 -16.02
N MET A 606 -26.10 -30.46 -16.01
CA MET A 606 -25.10 -29.44 -15.71
C MET A 606 -25.31 -28.93 -14.28
N VAL A 607 -24.21 -28.74 -13.54
CA VAL A 607 -24.18 -28.09 -12.21
C VAL A 607 -23.18 -26.94 -12.25
N ASP A 608 -23.53 -25.84 -11.58
CA ASP A 608 -22.73 -24.62 -11.54
C ASP A 608 -22.85 -23.90 -10.18
N ASP A 609 -21.89 -23.03 -9.88
CA ASP A 609 -21.87 -22.07 -8.77
C ASP A 609 -22.13 -22.73 -7.39
N VAL A 610 -21.39 -23.81 -7.12
CA VAL A 610 -21.57 -24.70 -5.97
C VAL A 610 -21.01 -24.06 -4.71
N ARG A 611 -21.85 -23.93 -3.68
CA ARG A 611 -21.55 -23.16 -2.46
C ARG A 611 -22.03 -23.85 -1.20
N PHE A 612 -21.28 -23.74 -0.09
CA PHE A 612 -21.80 -24.01 1.26
C PHE A 612 -22.63 -22.82 1.76
N ILE A 613 -23.65 -23.09 2.58
CA ILE A 613 -24.51 -22.06 3.19
C ILE A 613 -24.23 -22.03 4.69
N TYR A 614 -23.93 -20.87 5.28
CA TYR A 614 -23.74 -20.75 6.72
C TYR A 614 -25.01 -21.03 7.52
N ALA A 615 -24.86 -21.61 8.71
CA ALA A 615 -25.96 -21.75 9.66
C ALA A 615 -26.49 -20.38 10.11
N ALA A 616 -27.83 -20.26 10.22
CA ALA A 616 -28.50 -19.01 10.59
C ALA A 616 -28.04 -18.51 11.98
N GLY A 617 -27.25 -17.43 11.98
CA GLY A 617 -26.60 -16.86 13.16
C GLY A 617 -25.21 -16.28 12.87
N VAL A 618 -24.53 -16.79 11.84
CA VAL A 618 -23.30 -16.18 11.32
C VAL A 618 -23.63 -14.96 10.46
N VAL A 619 -23.06 -13.80 10.79
CA VAL A 619 -23.22 -12.56 10.01
C VAL A 619 -21.93 -12.26 9.26
N THR A 620 -21.98 -12.33 7.92
CA THR A 620 -20.94 -11.82 7.03
C THR A 620 -21.57 -10.93 5.95
N SER A 621 -20.94 -9.80 5.67
CA SER A 621 -21.52 -8.73 4.85
C SER A 621 -21.16 -8.85 3.38
N THR A 622 -22.15 -9.04 2.51
CA THR A 622 -21.99 -8.93 1.05
C THR A 622 -22.94 -7.88 0.48
N HIS A 623 -22.47 -7.15 -0.54
CA HIS A 623 -23.19 -6.05 -1.17
C HIS A 623 -23.31 -6.28 -2.68
N THR A 624 -24.43 -5.88 -3.28
CA THR A 624 -24.63 -5.92 -4.74
C THR A 624 -24.89 -4.50 -5.25
N HIS A 625 -24.19 -4.09 -6.30
CA HIS A 625 -24.27 -2.73 -6.85
C HIS A 625 -25.25 -2.62 -8.01
N THR A 626 -26.05 -1.53 -8.01
CA THR A 626 -26.78 -1.05 -9.18
C THR A 626 -26.63 0.46 -9.25
N ASN A 627 -26.07 0.98 -10.35
CA ASN A 627 -25.81 2.41 -10.53
C ASN A 627 -26.95 3.10 -11.27
N THR A 628 -27.42 4.23 -10.73
CA THR A 628 -28.32 5.17 -11.43
C THR A 628 -27.92 6.60 -11.06
N ALA A 629 -27.54 7.41 -12.04
CA ALA A 629 -27.13 8.80 -11.81
C ALA A 629 -28.33 9.75 -11.71
N THR A 630 -28.30 10.67 -10.75
CA THR A 630 -29.23 11.81 -10.64
C THR A 630 -28.43 13.08 -10.41
N HIS A 631 -28.62 14.09 -11.27
CA HIS A 631 -28.05 15.43 -11.10
C HIS A 631 -29.09 16.37 -10.47
N THR A 632 -28.68 17.19 -9.50
CA THR A 632 -29.50 18.27 -8.92
C THR A 632 -28.66 19.56 -8.89
N ALA A 633 -29.26 20.68 -9.29
CA ALA A 633 -28.57 21.96 -9.39
C ALA A 633 -28.56 22.75 -8.07
N THR A 634 -27.49 23.49 -7.81
CA THR A 634 -27.31 24.32 -6.61
C THR A 634 -28.11 25.62 -6.69
N HIS A 635 -28.95 25.89 -5.68
CA HIS A 635 -29.53 27.21 -5.43
C HIS A 635 -29.02 27.74 -4.08
N THR A 636 -28.44 28.94 -4.08
CA THR A 636 -27.95 29.62 -2.88
C THR A 636 -29.09 30.37 -2.20
N ASN A 637 -29.41 30.02 -0.94
CA ASN A 637 -30.33 30.78 -0.09
C ASN A 637 -29.57 31.43 1.08
N THR A 638 -29.70 32.75 1.22
CA THR A 638 -29.23 33.50 2.39
C THR A 638 -30.33 33.55 3.43
N SER A 639 -30.03 33.14 4.67
CA SER A 639 -30.99 33.14 5.78
C SER A 639 -30.58 34.09 6.89
N THR A 640 -31.47 35.01 7.26
CA THR A 640 -31.30 35.95 8.38
C THR A 640 -31.91 35.38 9.65
N TYR A 641 -31.22 35.47 10.78
CA TYR A 641 -31.75 35.02 12.07
C TYR A 641 -32.81 35.96 12.65
N THR A 642 -33.87 35.40 13.22
CA THR A 642 -34.79 36.07 14.14
C THR A 642 -35.14 35.07 15.24
N ALA A 643 -35.00 35.48 16.50
CA ALA A 643 -35.25 34.61 17.65
C ALA A 643 -36.69 34.76 18.16
N THR A 644 -37.28 33.65 18.64
CA THR A 644 -38.59 33.63 19.32
C THR A 644 -38.52 32.69 20.50
N VAL A 645 -39.10 33.11 21.64
CA VAL A 645 -39.08 32.39 22.93
C VAL A 645 -40.26 31.40 23.00
N PRO A 646 -40.10 30.18 23.54
CA PRO A 646 -41.13 29.15 23.49
C PRO A 646 -42.28 29.34 24.50
N ALA A 647 -43.46 28.83 24.13
CA ALA A 647 -44.61 28.59 25.00
C ALA A 647 -45.12 27.15 24.81
N SER A 648 -45.74 26.57 25.83
CA SER A 648 -46.08 25.14 25.90
C SER A 648 -47.59 24.84 25.80
N THR A 649 -47.96 23.69 25.22
CA THR A 649 -49.16 22.87 25.54
C THR A 649 -49.16 21.56 24.72
N SER A 650 -50.18 20.70 24.89
CA SER A 650 -50.02 19.23 24.81
C SER A 650 -50.99 18.49 23.87
N THR A 651 -50.53 17.36 23.30
CA THR A 651 -51.27 16.12 22.92
C THR A 651 -52.52 16.18 22.01
N TYR A 652 -52.52 15.40 20.92
CA TYR A 652 -53.22 14.10 20.84
C TYR A 652 -52.93 13.34 19.50
N THR A 653 -53.31 12.07 19.41
CA THR A 653 -52.99 11.13 18.30
C THR A 653 -54.24 10.67 17.53
N ALA A 654 -54.14 10.48 16.21
CA ALA A 654 -55.13 9.79 15.37
C ALA A 654 -54.46 9.13 14.13
N THR A 655 -55.14 8.17 13.48
CA THR A 655 -54.53 7.18 12.55
C THR A 655 -54.97 7.34 11.07
N ILE A 656 -54.15 6.81 10.16
CA ILE A 656 -54.23 6.85 8.69
C ILE A 656 -55.39 6.00 8.12
N PRO A 657 -55.91 6.33 6.92
CA PRO A 657 -56.04 5.33 5.83
C PRO A 657 -55.41 5.79 4.48
N VAL A 658 -55.22 4.82 3.57
CA VAL A 658 -54.25 4.85 2.44
C VAL A 658 -54.96 4.72 1.07
N ASN A 659 -54.47 5.38 0.00
CA ASN A 659 -54.20 4.75 -1.33
C ASN A 659 -53.80 5.66 -2.51
N THR A 660 -52.96 5.12 -3.42
CA THR A 660 -52.86 5.27 -4.91
C THR A 660 -52.80 6.65 -5.60
N SER A 661 -52.10 6.85 -6.74
CA SER A 661 -51.11 6.04 -7.50
C SER A 661 -50.51 6.83 -8.70
N THR A 662 -49.24 6.57 -9.04
CA THR A 662 -48.57 6.62 -10.38
C THR A 662 -48.97 7.64 -11.47
N HIS A 663 -47.98 8.32 -12.07
CA HIS A 663 -47.82 8.41 -13.54
C HIS A 663 -46.39 8.84 -13.95
N THR A 664 -45.99 8.55 -15.19
CA THR A 664 -44.61 8.69 -15.74
C THR A 664 -44.50 9.87 -16.72
N ALA A 665 -43.31 10.50 -16.84
CA ALA A 665 -42.99 11.43 -17.92
C ALA A 665 -41.51 11.32 -18.37
N THR A 666 -41.27 11.47 -19.67
CA THR A 666 -39.95 11.40 -20.32
C THR A 666 -39.51 12.80 -20.77
N TYR A 667 -38.22 13.14 -20.65
CA TYR A 667 -37.66 14.37 -21.21
C TYR A 667 -36.31 14.17 -21.89
N THR A 668 -36.17 14.82 -23.06
CA THR A 668 -34.93 15.02 -23.83
C THR A 668 -34.86 16.51 -24.13
N HIS A 669 -33.69 17.16 -24.03
CA HIS A 669 -33.50 18.51 -24.60
C HIS A 669 -32.03 18.81 -24.92
N THR A 670 -31.84 19.62 -25.95
CA THR A 670 -30.58 20.19 -26.44
C THR A 670 -30.70 21.72 -26.39
N TYR A 671 -29.64 22.46 -26.05
CA TYR A 671 -29.66 23.93 -26.14
C TYR A 671 -28.36 24.54 -26.68
N THR A 672 -28.50 25.77 -27.18
CA THR A 672 -27.51 26.50 -28.00
C THR A 672 -27.17 27.85 -27.34
N TYR A 673 -25.94 28.33 -27.53
CA TYR A 673 -25.47 29.62 -27.02
C TYR A 673 -26.00 30.84 -27.80
N THR A 674 -26.15 31.98 -27.10
CA THR A 674 -25.87 33.34 -27.62
C THR A 674 -25.69 34.31 -26.44
N ASN A 675 -24.80 35.31 -26.55
CA ASN A 675 -24.53 36.34 -25.53
C ASN A 675 -25.29 37.65 -25.80
N THR A 676 -25.40 38.54 -24.80
CA THR A 676 -25.17 40.01 -24.91
C THR A 676 -25.17 40.69 -23.53
N ASN A 677 -24.27 41.67 -23.33
CA ASN A 677 -24.22 42.56 -22.15
C ASN A 677 -24.91 43.90 -22.42
N THR A 678 -25.38 44.59 -21.38
CA THR A 678 -25.11 46.02 -21.05
C THR A 678 -25.99 46.49 -19.88
N ALA A 679 -25.47 47.35 -18.99
CA ALA A 679 -26.20 47.92 -17.86
C ALA A 679 -26.53 49.41 -18.08
N THR A 680 -27.54 49.92 -17.36
CA THR A 680 -27.90 51.35 -17.31
C THR A 680 -28.36 51.74 -15.91
N HIS A 681 -27.91 52.89 -15.41
CA HIS A 681 -28.40 53.53 -14.19
C HIS A 681 -28.70 55.01 -14.48
N THR A 682 -29.78 55.55 -13.91
CA THR A 682 -30.11 56.99 -13.89
C THR A 682 -30.84 57.31 -12.59
N VAL A 683 -30.78 58.56 -12.13
CA VAL A 683 -30.98 58.95 -10.72
C VAL A 683 -32.05 60.05 -10.58
N THR A 684 -32.48 60.30 -9.33
CA THR A 684 -32.94 61.58 -8.75
C THR A 684 -34.45 61.85 -8.64
N ASN A 685 -35.02 61.75 -7.42
CA ASN A 685 -35.33 62.91 -6.56
C ASN A 685 -36.06 62.55 -5.24
N SER A 686 -36.01 63.46 -4.27
CA SER A 686 -36.81 63.46 -3.02
C SER A 686 -37.72 64.71 -3.00
N PRO A 687 -38.74 64.82 -2.11
CA PRO A 687 -38.51 65.64 -0.91
C PRO A 687 -39.32 65.29 0.36
N ALA A 688 -38.82 65.78 1.51
CA ALA A 688 -39.55 66.26 2.70
C ALA A 688 -40.31 65.26 3.62
N SER A 689 -40.61 65.57 4.91
CA SER A 689 -39.79 66.09 6.04
C SER A 689 -40.66 66.34 7.29
N THR A 690 -40.24 65.92 8.49
CA THR A 690 -40.54 66.62 9.78
C THR A 690 -39.63 66.14 10.91
N ASN A 691 -39.44 66.97 11.95
CA ASN A 691 -38.46 66.76 13.04
C ASN A 691 -39.13 66.36 14.37
N THR A 692 -38.34 65.77 15.27
CA THR A 692 -38.21 66.18 16.68
C THR A 692 -36.79 65.83 17.14
N ALA A 693 -36.15 66.66 17.96
CA ALA A 693 -34.72 66.57 18.26
C ALA A 693 -34.39 66.84 19.72
N THR A 694 -33.31 66.22 20.21
CA THR A 694 -32.58 66.60 21.43
C THR A 694 -31.08 66.47 21.14
N HIS A 695 -30.30 67.52 21.41
CA HIS A 695 -28.84 67.59 21.23
C HIS A 695 -28.17 67.49 22.62
N THR A 696 -26.97 66.91 22.79
CA THR A 696 -25.63 67.55 22.72
C THR A 696 -24.67 66.55 23.44
N GLU A 697 -23.40 66.28 23.16
CA GLU A 697 -22.40 66.39 22.06
C GLU A 697 -21.15 65.59 22.57
N THR A 698 -19.94 65.44 22.00
CA THR A 698 -19.11 65.90 20.84
C THR A 698 -18.05 64.78 20.61
N GLU A 699 -17.05 64.74 19.71
CA GLU A 699 -16.47 65.58 18.62
C GLU A 699 -15.98 64.59 17.51
N PRO A 700 -16.09 64.89 16.19
CA PRO A 700 -15.57 64.04 15.12
C PRO A 700 -14.43 64.68 14.29
N VAL A 701 -13.43 63.88 13.87
CA VAL A 701 -12.42 64.31 12.86
C VAL A 701 -12.18 63.21 11.82
N ASN A 702 -12.19 63.59 10.54
CA ASN A 702 -11.93 62.73 9.38
C ASN A 702 -10.46 62.78 8.92
N THR A 703 -10.02 61.70 8.25
CA THR A 703 -9.19 61.85 7.02
C THR A 703 -9.50 60.73 6.03
N ALA A 704 -9.31 60.97 4.73
CA ALA A 704 -9.85 60.14 3.65
C ALA A 704 -8.79 59.37 2.83
N THR A 705 -9.22 58.26 2.23
CA THR A 705 -8.43 57.44 1.29
C THR A 705 -8.64 57.91 -0.15
N TYR A 706 -7.55 58.00 -0.92
CA TYR A 706 -7.60 58.18 -2.38
C TYR A 706 -7.21 56.89 -3.11
N THR A 707 -7.85 56.63 -4.25
CA THR A 707 -7.58 55.48 -5.13
C THR A 707 -7.07 55.97 -6.48
N TYR A 708 -6.11 55.26 -7.07
CA TYR A 708 -5.79 55.38 -8.50
C TYR A 708 -5.52 54.01 -9.12
N THR A 709 -6.19 53.78 -10.27
CA THR A 709 -6.08 52.60 -11.13
C THR A 709 -4.99 52.84 -12.20
N HIS A 710 -4.51 51.79 -12.88
CA HIS A 710 -4.33 51.76 -14.35
C HIS A 710 -4.16 50.32 -14.88
N THR A 711 -4.08 50.14 -16.20
CA THR A 711 -4.18 48.84 -16.90
C THR A 711 -3.11 48.73 -18.00
N ASN A 712 -2.72 47.50 -18.37
CA ASN A 712 -1.83 47.17 -19.50
C ASN A 712 -2.53 47.48 -20.87
N THR A 713 -1.92 47.42 -22.05
CA THR A 713 -0.72 46.74 -22.60
C THR A 713 -0.27 47.52 -23.88
N TYR A 714 0.94 47.44 -24.50
CA TYR A 714 1.51 46.31 -25.27
C TYR A 714 2.89 46.66 -25.89
N THR A 715 3.82 45.67 -25.96
CA THR A 715 5.01 45.56 -26.88
C THR A 715 6.17 46.58 -26.76
N ALA A 716 7.46 46.25 -27.02
CA ALA A 716 8.08 44.99 -27.49
C ALA A 716 9.57 44.80 -27.07
N THR A 717 10.05 43.54 -27.16
CA THR A 717 11.39 43.11 -27.60
C THR A 717 12.62 43.09 -26.64
N ASP A 718 13.03 41.84 -26.33
CA ASP A 718 14.39 41.26 -26.25
C ASP A 718 15.29 41.12 -24.98
N THR A 719 15.82 39.88 -24.90
CA THR A 719 17.12 39.39 -24.39
C THR A 719 17.38 39.16 -22.89
N ALA A 720 17.26 37.86 -22.54
CA ALA A 720 18.11 37.02 -21.68
C ALA A 720 18.50 37.45 -20.24
N THR A 721 18.29 36.51 -19.30
CA THR A 721 18.67 36.60 -17.87
C THR A 721 19.67 35.51 -17.51
N VAL A 722 20.64 35.80 -16.62
CA VAL A 722 21.58 34.83 -16.03
C VAL A 722 21.40 34.83 -14.49
N PRO A 723 21.36 33.67 -13.81
CA PRO A 723 21.10 33.59 -12.37
C PRO A 723 22.36 33.51 -11.50
N THR A 724 22.21 33.94 -10.24
CA THR A 724 23.07 33.61 -9.09
C THR A 724 22.19 33.31 -7.86
N SER A 725 22.61 32.39 -6.99
CA SER A 725 21.75 31.67 -6.04
C SER A 725 21.66 32.30 -4.63
N THR A 726 21.38 31.50 -3.60
CA THR A 726 21.60 31.80 -2.18
C THR A 726 21.95 30.51 -1.42
N ASN A 727 22.89 30.57 -0.47
CA ASN A 727 23.25 29.46 0.42
C ASN A 727 23.03 29.86 1.89
N THR A 728 22.46 28.96 2.69
CA THR A 728 22.24 29.13 4.14
C THR A 728 23.22 28.26 4.92
N HIS A 729 23.80 28.78 6.01
CA HIS A 729 24.65 28.02 6.92
C HIS A 729 24.00 27.81 8.28
N THR A 730 23.87 26.55 8.69
CA THR A 730 23.58 26.14 10.07
C THR A 730 24.88 26.08 10.87
N ALA A 731 24.87 26.59 12.10
CA ALA A 731 26.00 26.46 13.02
C ALA A 731 25.82 25.24 13.94
N THR A 732 26.84 24.38 14.01
CA THR A 732 26.92 23.29 14.99
C THR A 732 27.87 23.70 16.11
N VAL A 733 27.41 23.62 17.36
CA VAL A 733 28.24 23.82 18.56
C VAL A 733 28.58 22.45 19.16
N THR A 734 29.85 22.25 19.50
CA THR A 734 30.32 21.06 20.24
C THR A 734 30.95 21.53 21.54
N ASP A 735 30.25 21.36 22.66
CA ASP A 735 30.81 21.65 23.98
C ASP A 735 31.88 20.61 24.36
N THR A 736 33.04 21.09 24.81
CA THR A 736 34.00 20.32 25.59
C THR A 736 34.31 21.11 26.85
N VAL A 737 33.83 20.63 28.00
CA VAL A 737 34.00 21.34 29.27
C VAL A 737 35.46 21.28 29.73
N ILE A 738 36.11 22.44 29.78
CA ILE A 738 37.35 22.66 30.52
C ILE A 738 36.99 23.43 31.81
N PRO A 739 37.45 22.99 32.99
CA PRO A 739 37.16 23.67 34.24
C PRO A 739 38.07 24.91 34.45
N GLY A 740 37.55 26.11 34.19
CA GLY A 740 38.21 27.35 34.59
C GLY A 740 37.65 28.63 33.98
N SER A 741 37.10 29.51 34.84
CA SER A 741 36.95 30.97 34.68
C SER A 741 36.45 31.56 33.34
N THR A 742 35.26 32.20 33.39
CA THR A 742 34.96 33.57 32.90
C THR A 742 35.82 34.15 31.75
N ASP A 743 35.25 34.71 30.68
CA ASP A 743 34.23 35.77 30.78
C ASP A 743 33.42 36.08 29.49
N THR A 744 32.41 36.92 29.69
CA THR A 744 31.55 37.72 28.78
C THR A 744 32.07 38.03 27.37
N ASN A 745 31.16 38.00 26.38
CA ASN A 745 31.35 38.62 25.05
C ASN A 745 30.08 39.38 24.57
N THR A 746 30.28 40.48 23.85
CA THR A 746 29.22 41.33 23.25
C THR A 746 29.46 41.47 21.74
N TYR A 747 28.39 41.39 20.94
CA TYR A 747 28.46 41.39 19.48
C TYR A 747 28.23 42.77 18.84
N THR A 748 28.86 42.99 17.68
CA THR A 748 28.45 43.96 16.65
C THR A 748 28.72 43.31 15.28
N ALA A 749 27.83 43.50 14.30
CA ALA A 749 27.85 42.77 13.04
C ALA A 749 27.74 43.69 11.80
N THR A 750 28.28 43.22 10.67
CA THR A 750 28.13 43.82 9.32
C THR A 750 27.99 42.69 8.29
N TYR A 751 27.08 42.83 7.33
CA TYR A 751 26.72 41.78 6.36
C TYR A 751 27.09 42.13 4.92
N THR A 752 27.37 41.12 4.08
CA THR A 752 27.24 41.17 2.60
C THR A 752 26.99 39.73 2.08
N HIS A 753 26.36 39.57 0.91
CA HIS A 753 25.66 38.32 0.53
C HIS A 753 25.68 38.10 -1.01
N THR A 754 26.25 37.00 -1.51
CA THR A 754 26.13 36.53 -2.92
C THR A 754 26.55 35.07 -3.09
N SER A 755 26.24 34.40 -4.21
CA SER A 755 26.20 32.92 -4.28
C SER A 755 26.29 32.32 -5.70
N THR A 756 26.40 30.99 -5.76
CA THR A 756 26.63 30.04 -6.88
C THR A 756 25.60 30.09 -8.05
N ASN A 757 25.62 29.31 -9.14
CA ASN A 757 26.24 27.99 -9.42
C ASN A 757 26.43 27.74 -10.93
N THR A 758 27.47 26.99 -11.32
CA THR A 758 27.51 25.94 -12.39
C THR A 758 28.98 25.58 -12.67
N TYR A 759 29.29 24.30 -12.85
CA TYR A 759 30.63 23.80 -13.22
C TYR A 759 30.58 22.84 -14.41
N THR A 760 31.68 22.76 -15.15
CA THR A 760 32.08 21.60 -15.94
C THR A 760 33.59 21.46 -15.81
N ALA A 761 34.09 20.22 -15.65
CA ALA A 761 35.45 19.97 -15.18
C ALA A 761 36.41 19.50 -16.29
N THR A 762 37.71 19.71 -16.07
CA THR A 762 38.81 18.97 -16.70
C THR A 762 39.97 18.93 -15.69
N PRO A 763 40.62 17.78 -15.44
CA PRO A 763 41.43 17.57 -14.23
C PRO A 763 42.94 17.81 -14.39
N SER A 764 43.64 17.91 -13.26
CA SER A 764 45.06 17.61 -13.14
C SER A 764 45.36 16.95 -11.78
N ALA A 765 46.32 16.02 -11.76
CA ALA A 765 46.95 15.47 -10.55
C ALA A 765 48.36 16.13 -10.37
N THR A 766 49.26 15.79 -9.44
CA THR A 766 49.43 14.65 -8.50
C THR A 766 50.44 15.03 -7.37
N ASN A 767 50.71 14.10 -6.42
CA ASN A 767 52.04 13.83 -5.78
C ASN A 767 52.55 14.76 -4.61
N THR A 768 53.28 14.30 -3.56
CA THR A 768 53.65 12.95 -3.01
C THR A 768 54.14 13.02 -1.53
N GLY A 769 53.92 11.97 -0.72
CA GLY A 769 54.91 11.46 0.28
C GLY A 769 54.72 11.76 1.79
N THR A 770 55.35 11.07 2.77
CA THR A 770 56.45 10.06 2.73
C THR A 770 56.62 9.21 4.04
N ASN A 771 56.77 7.86 3.95
CA ASN A 771 57.46 6.86 4.85
C ASN A 771 57.09 6.63 6.36
N THR A 772 57.45 5.54 7.10
CA THR A 772 57.78 4.07 6.86
C THR A 772 58.12 3.32 8.19
N ALA A 773 57.64 2.06 8.42
CA ALA A 773 58.26 0.92 9.19
C ALA A 773 57.20 -0.20 9.52
N ILE A 774 57.30 -1.51 9.14
CA ILE A 774 58.12 -2.66 9.66
C ILE A 774 57.62 -3.20 11.04
N ALA A 775 57.42 -4.51 11.37
CA ALA A 775 57.36 -5.87 10.72
C ALA A 775 57.02 -6.96 11.84
N PRO A 776 57.16 -8.32 11.72
CA PRO A 776 56.71 -9.34 10.72
C PRO A 776 56.03 -10.66 11.29
N THR A 777 55.50 -11.50 10.37
CA THR A 777 55.41 -13.02 10.36
C THR A 777 54.60 -13.85 11.38
N ASN A 778 53.84 -14.83 10.85
CA ASN A 778 53.96 -16.27 11.17
C ASN A 778 53.30 -17.17 10.09
N THR A 779 53.79 -18.41 9.90
CA THR A 779 53.34 -19.36 8.86
C THR A 779 53.45 -20.81 9.34
N TYR A 780 52.48 -21.68 8.99
CA TYR A 780 52.58 -23.15 9.16
C TYR A 780 51.94 -23.92 8.00
N THR A 781 52.47 -25.12 7.73
CA THR A 781 52.07 -26.01 6.61
C THR A 781 52.26 -27.49 6.99
N SER A 782 51.29 -28.37 6.70
CA SER A 782 51.53 -29.82 6.54
C SER A 782 50.39 -30.51 5.76
N THR A 783 50.69 -31.67 5.16
CA THR A 783 49.89 -32.38 4.13
C THR A 783 49.60 -33.83 4.56
N ALA A 784 48.44 -34.42 4.18
CA ALA A 784 48.22 -35.87 3.96
C ALA A 784 46.78 -36.18 3.45
N THR A 785 46.37 -37.37 2.96
CA THR A 785 46.97 -38.33 2.01
C THR A 785 45.88 -39.32 1.50
N TYR A 786 45.60 -39.30 0.18
CA TYR A 786 45.14 -40.38 -0.73
C TYR A 786 44.15 -41.51 -0.33
N SER A 787 43.30 -41.89 -1.32
CA SER A 787 43.19 -43.30 -1.80
C SER A 787 42.58 -43.46 -3.22
N ALA A 788 43.38 -44.07 -4.11
CA ALA A 788 43.14 -45.00 -5.23
C ALA A 788 41.76 -45.27 -5.90
N THR A 789 41.60 -45.78 -7.15
CA THR A 789 42.44 -45.96 -8.40
C THR A 789 41.60 -46.71 -9.48
N ASN A 790 41.66 -46.41 -10.80
CA ASN A 790 41.92 -47.39 -11.91
C ASN A 790 41.79 -46.94 -13.41
N THR A 791 42.82 -47.33 -14.21
CA THR A 791 42.89 -47.78 -15.63
C THR A 791 42.19 -47.11 -16.85
N SER A 792 42.93 -46.21 -17.54
CA SER A 792 43.71 -46.43 -18.80
C SER A 792 43.12 -46.72 -20.23
N THR A 793 43.67 -45.97 -21.21
CA THR A 793 44.18 -46.34 -22.58
C THR A 793 43.32 -46.42 -23.88
N ASN A 794 43.55 -45.43 -24.77
CA ASN A 794 44.07 -45.49 -26.16
C ASN A 794 43.25 -45.84 -27.46
N THR A 795 43.47 -44.97 -28.47
CA THR A 795 43.66 -45.23 -29.93
C THR A 795 42.51 -45.14 -30.96
N VAL A 796 42.43 -43.99 -31.66
CA VAL A 796 42.30 -43.73 -33.13
C VAL A 796 41.28 -44.48 -34.02
N SER A 797 40.47 -43.72 -34.78
CA SER A 797 40.12 -44.00 -36.20
C SER A 797 39.64 -42.76 -36.99
N LEU A 798 39.60 -42.89 -38.33
CA LEU A 798 39.64 -41.83 -39.36
C LEU A 798 38.25 -41.22 -39.79
N PRO A 799 38.17 -40.25 -40.74
CA PRO A 799 37.09 -39.25 -40.79
C PRO A 799 36.05 -39.43 -41.91
N THR A 800 35.07 -38.50 -41.95
CA THR A 800 34.19 -38.28 -43.11
C THR A 800 34.16 -36.78 -43.47
N ASN A 801 34.46 -36.44 -44.73
CA ASN A 801 34.22 -35.11 -45.30
C ASN A 801 32.89 -35.09 -46.06
N THR A 802 32.18 -33.96 -46.02
CA THR A 802 31.13 -33.63 -47.00
C THR A 802 31.33 -32.19 -47.47
N TYR A 803 31.56 -32.00 -48.78
CA TYR A 803 31.69 -30.68 -49.42
C TYR A 803 30.34 -30.18 -49.93
N THR A 804 30.10 -28.88 -49.81
CA THR A 804 29.35 -28.05 -50.77
C THR A 804 29.99 -26.67 -50.82
N HIS A 805 30.02 -26.01 -51.98
CA HIS A 805 30.87 -24.83 -52.22
C HIS A 805 30.25 -23.86 -53.26
N THR A 806 30.62 -22.57 -53.19
CA THR A 806 30.27 -21.47 -54.14
C THR A 806 28.78 -21.04 -54.17
N ALA A 807 28.41 -19.78 -54.46
CA ALA A 807 29.14 -18.56 -54.84
C ALA A 807 28.54 -17.31 -54.13
N THR A 808 29.31 -16.32 -53.61
CA THR A 808 29.94 -15.13 -54.29
C THR A 808 28.87 -14.15 -54.85
N VAL A 809 28.93 -12.80 -54.78
CA VAL A 809 29.96 -11.73 -54.89
C VAL A 809 29.40 -10.39 -54.28
N PRO A 810 30.05 -9.19 -54.34
CA PRO A 810 31.44 -8.77 -54.13
C PRO A 810 31.60 -7.67 -53.03
N THR A 811 32.84 -7.28 -52.70
CA THR A 811 33.19 -6.02 -51.99
C THR A 811 33.64 -4.92 -52.95
N ASN A 812 33.61 -3.62 -52.55
CA ASN A 812 34.45 -2.58 -53.17
C ASN A 812 34.71 -1.31 -52.31
N THR A 813 35.92 -1.23 -51.74
CA THR A 813 36.96 -0.25 -52.14
C THR A 813 36.83 1.28 -51.84
N HIS A 814 37.50 1.69 -50.73
CA HIS A 814 38.29 2.94 -50.53
C HIS A 814 37.52 4.29 -50.46
N THR A 815 38.06 5.43 -49.99
CA THR A 815 39.46 5.90 -49.76
C THR A 815 39.59 6.74 -48.47
N ARG A 816 40.79 6.87 -47.88
CA ARG A 816 41.11 7.77 -46.76
C ARG A 816 41.99 8.94 -47.18
N THR A 817 41.81 10.10 -46.56
CA THR A 817 42.73 11.26 -46.62
C THR A 817 43.04 11.73 -45.20
N TYR A 818 44.30 12.10 -44.93
CA TYR A 818 44.78 12.49 -43.60
C TYR A 818 45.18 13.98 -43.58
N THR A 819 45.10 14.61 -42.40
CA THR A 819 45.86 15.82 -42.07
C THR A 819 46.17 15.80 -40.57
N ASN A 820 47.42 16.11 -40.20
CA ASN A 820 47.89 16.06 -38.81
C ASN A 820 47.74 17.41 -38.11
N THR A 821 47.59 17.38 -36.78
CA THR A 821 48.00 18.46 -35.87
C THR A 821 48.47 17.81 -34.57
N ALA A 822 49.54 18.33 -33.96
CA ALA A 822 50.22 17.67 -32.85
C ALA A 822 50.51 18.64 -31.70
N THR A 823 50.45 18.12 -30.46
CA THR A 823 50.73 18.86 -29.22
C THR A 823 51.69 18.03 -28.34
N ARG A 824 52.53 18.69 -27.54
CA ARG A 824 53.68 18.10 -26.82
C ARG A 824 53.70 18.56 -25.36
N THR A 825 54.12 17.69 -24.43
CA THR A 825 54.47 18.08 -23.04
C THR A 825 55.70 17.29 -22.57
N HIS A 826 56.67 17.96 -21.94
CA HIS A 826 57.98 17.41 -21.56
C HIS A 826 58.17 17.32 -20.03
N THR A 827 58.94 16.32 -19.60
CA THR A 827 59.58 16.27 -18.26
C THR A 827 61.00 15.74 -18.42
N TYR A 828 61.97 16.26 -17.65
CA TYR A 828 63.39 15.94 -17.76
C TYR A 828 63.99 15.42 -16.44
N THR A 829 65.02 14.57 -16.55
CA THR A 829 65.95 14.21 -15.48
C THR A 829 67.39 14.41 -15.99
N ARG A 830 68.32 14.85 -15.12
CA ARG A 830 69.70 15.22 -15.50
C ARG A 830 70.74 14.23 -14.97
N THR A 831 71.70 13.85 -15.81
CA THR A 831 72.94 13.15 -15.43
C THR A 831 74.13 14.11 -15.50
N ASN A 832 75.17 13.91 -14.68
CA ASN A 832 76.38 14.73 -14.71
C ASN A 832 77.42 14.18 -15.72
N THR A 833 78.16 15.08 -16.36
CA THR A 833 79.21 14.78 -17.35
C THR A 833 80.47 15.57 -17.03
N PRO A 834 81.69 15.02 -17.19
CA PRO A 834 82.92 15.81 -17.15
C PRO A 834 83.21 16.50 -18.50
N VAL A 835 83.61 17.78 -18.43
CA VAL A 835 84.27 18.58 -19.50
C VAL A 835 83.31 19.10 -20.64
N PRO A 836 83.51 20.33 -21.17
CA PRO A 836 82.41 21.16 -21.70
C PRO A 836 82.66 21.74 -23.13
N PRO A 837 81.84 22.68 -23.66
CA PRO A 837 80.38 22.65 -23.80
C PRO A 837 79.88 23.08 -25.20
N THR A 838 78.72 22.60 -25.64
CA THR A 838 77.89 23.28 -26.67
C THR A 838 76.42 22.93 -26.52
N LEU A 839 75.52 23.89 -26.77
CA LEU A 839 74.08 23.74 -26.59
C LEU A 839 73.37 23.45 -27.92
N THR A 840 72.63 22.34 -27.99
CA THR A 840 71.60 22.10 -29.02
C THR A 840 70.47 21.27 -28.41
N PHE A 841 69.21 21.67 -28.62
CA PHE A 841 68.03 20.96 -28.10
C PHE A 841 67.34 20.15 -29.22
N THR A 842 67.27 18.83 -29.04
CA THR A 842 66.50 17.91 -29.89
C THR A 842 65.73 16.95 -28.99
N ASN A 843 64.42 16.83 -29.17
CA ASN A 843 63.58 15.90 -28.41
C ASN A 843 62.83 14.94 -29.34
N THR A 844 63.00 13.64 -29.10
CA THR A 844 62.37 12.52 -29.81
C THR A 844 61.19 11.98 -29.01
N TYR A 845 60.15 11.46 -29.66
CA TYR A 845 59.05 10.72 -29.02
C TYR A 845 58.74 9.42 -29.75
N THR A 846 58.31 8.43 -28.99
CA THR A 846 57.90 7.09 -29.45
C THR A 846 56.48 6.84 -28.94
N ASN A 847 55.57 6.39 -29.81
CA ASN A 847 54.20 6.05 -29.45
C ASN A 847 53.98 4.53 -29.47
N THR A 848 53.42 4.00 -28.38
CA THR A 848 52.83 2.65 -28.33
C THR A 848 51.30 2.79 -28.40
N PRO A 849 50.60 2.08 -29.32
CA PRO A 849 49.17 2.30 -29.52
C PRO A 849 48.31 1.53 -28.50
N THR A 850 47.57 2.27 -27.67
CA THR A 850 46.41 1.75 -26.94
C THR A 850 45.14 2.09 -27.72
N GLN A 851 44.31 1.09 -28.04
CA GLN A 851 43.02 1.32 -28.70
C GLN A 851 41.96 1.72 -27.67
N THR A 852 41.58 3.00 -27.67
CA THR A 852 40.41 3.49 -26.93
C THR A 852 39.32 3.86 -27.94
N TYR A 853 38.22 3.11 -27.94
CA TYR A 853 37.04 3.45 -28.71
C TYR A 853 36.24 4.52 -27.96
N SER A 854 36.02 5.66 -28.61
CA SER A 854 35.12 6.71 -28.12
C SER A 854 34.19 7.10 -29.26
N GLN A 855 32.88 6.96 -29.05
CA GLN A 855 31.87 7.42 -29.99
C GLN A 855 31.38 8.79 -29.56
N THR A 856 31.85 9.84 -30.24
CA THR A 856 31.20 11.16 -30.21
C THR A 856 30.10 11.16 -31.28
N PRO A 857 28.80 11.20 -30.91
CA PRO A 857 27.73 11.25 -31.90
C PRO A 857 27.72 12.63 -32.55
N THR A 858 28.35 12.75 -33.72
CA THR A 858 27.98 13.81 -34.66
C THR A 858 26.58 13.48 -35.16
N PRO A 859 25.59 14.39 -35.05
CA PRO A 859 24.27 14.16 -35.62
C PRO A 859 24.36 14.29 -37.15
N THR A 860 24.79 13.22 -37.80
CA THR A 860 24.33 12.92 -39.15
C THR A 860 22.82 12.92 -39.07
N ALA A 861 22.17 13.84 -39.78
CA ALA A 861 20.73 13.78 -39.97
C ALA A 861 20.43 12.53 -40.81
N THR A 862 20.23 11.39 -40.13
CA THR A 862 19.59 10.22 -40.72
C THR A 862 18.31 10.74 -41.36
N SER A 863 18.23 10.69 -42.69
CA SER A 863 17.08 11.23 -43.41
C SER A 863 15.85 10.44 -42.98
N GLN A 864 15.09 11.03 -42.08
CA GLN A 864 13.89 10.42 -41.51
C GLN A 864 12.98 10.04 -42.68
N PRO A 865 12.50 8.79 -42.77
CA PRO A 865 11.58 8.39 -43.81
C PRO A 865 10.43 9.40 -43.83
N ALA A 866 10.19 10.01 -44.99
CA ALA A 866 9.10 10.96 -45.12
C ALA A 866 7.78 10.22 -44.92
N ASP A 867 6.92 10.75 -44.05
CA ASP A 867 5.56 10.26 -43.84
C ASP A 867 4.87 10.07 -45.20
N ALA A 868 4.42 8.85 -45.50
CA ALA A 868 3.67 8.54 -46.72
C ALA A 868 2.28 9.19 -46.68
N ASP A 869 1.54 9.20 -47.80
CA ASP A 869 0.17 9.78 -47.80
C ASP A 869 -0.79 9.05 -46.84
N GLU A 870 -0.58 7.75 -46.62
CA GLU A 870 -1.43 6.84 -45.84
C GLU A 870 -0.62 6.12 -44.75
N GLN A 871 -1.23 5.89 -43.58
CA GLN A 871 -0.60 5.13 -42.49
C GLN A 871 -0.83 3.62 -42.67
N LYS A 872 0.25 2.84 -42.61
CA LYS A 872 0.27 1.39 -42.84
C LYS A 872 1.24 0.73 -41.88
N ILE A 873 0.91 -0.50 -41.48
CA ILE A 873 1.73 -1.33 -40.61
C ILE A 873 2.06 -2.62 -41.36
N GLU A 874 3.33 -2.77 -41.73
CA GLU A 874 3.81 -3.79 -42.69
C GLU A 874 5.16 -4.40 -42.28
N ASP A 875 5.73 -5.26 -43.14
CA ASP A 875 7.03 -5.95 -42.99
C ASP A 875 7.22 -6.70 -41.65
N ILE A 876 6.11 -7.23 -41.10
CA ILE A 876 6.05 -7.93 -39.81
C ILE A 876 6.88 -9.21 -39.81
N PHE A 877 7.65 -9.41 -38.74
CA PHE A 877 8.43 -10.63 -38.49
C PHE A 877 8.51 -10.94 -37.00
N VAL A 878 8.29 -12.21 -36.62
CA VAL A 878 8.31 -12.71 -35.23
C VAL A 878 9.48 -13.66 -35.03
N PHE A 879 10.21 -13.50 -33.92
CA PHE A 879 11.26 -14.43 -33.53
C PHE A 879 11.40 -14.55 -32.00
N PRO A 880 11.53 -15.77 -31.41
CA PRO A 880 11.40 -17.07 -32.08
C PRO A 880 9.97 -17.35 -32.54
N HIS A 881 9.83 -18.08 -33.65
CA HIS A 881 8.54 -18.56 -34.14
C HIS A 881 8.70 -19.99 -34.70
N PRO A 882 8.09 -21.03 -34.09
CA PRO A 882 7.26 -20.98 -32.88
C PRO A 882 7.99 -20.40 -31.67
N TYR A 883 7.24 -19.70 -30.82
CA TYR A 883 7.74 -19.12 -29.58
C TYR A 883 7.75 -20.16 -28.46
N ASN A 884 8.81 -20.18 -27.65
CA ASN A 884 8.94 -21.00 -26.44
C ASN A 884 9.49 -20.12 -25.30
N SER A 885 8.87 -20.21 -24.12
CA SER A 885 9.24 -19.49 -22.89
C SER A 885 10.65 -19.78 -22.36
N ASP A 886 11.21 -20.94 -22.68
CA ASP A 886 12.60 -21.33 -22.38
C ASP A 886 13.61 -20.58 -23.27
N GLY A 887 13.16 -20.10 -24.44
CA GLY A 887 13.95 -19.31 -25.37
C GLY A 887 14.11 -17.83 -24.97
N GLY A 888 13.46 -17.40 -23.88
CA GLY A 888 13.42 -16.00 -23.46
C GLY A 888 12.26 -15.21 -24.09
N ASP A 889 12.46 -13.91 -24.27
CA ASP A 889 11.42 -13.00 -24.76
C ASP A 889 11.19 -13.10 -26.29
N MET A 890 9.96 -12.83 -26.71
CA MET A 890 9.61 -12.74 -28.13
C MET A 890 10.01 -11.38 -28.69
N ARG A 891 10.59 -11.34 -29.89
CA ARG A 891 10.86 -10.12 -30.65
C ARG A 891 9.91 -10.00 -31.83
N LEU A 892 9.40 -8.81 -32.03
CA LEU A 892 8.46 -8.44 -33.07
C LEU A 892 9.03 -7.25 -33.85
N ARG A 893 9.45 -7.50 -35.08
CA ARG A 893 9.89 -6.46 -36.02
C ARG A 893 8.70 -6.07 -36.90
N TYR A 894 8.54 -4.78 -37.16
CA TYR A 894 7.45 -4.23 -37.95
C TYR A 894 7.85 -2.86 -38.52
N LYS A 895 7.09 -2.34 -39.48
CA LYS A 895 7.37 -1.05 -40.12
C LYS A 895 6.11 -0.22 -40.19
N ILE A 896 6.24 1.09 -39.92
CA ILE A 896 5.16 2.07 -40.00
C ILE A 896 5.50 3.17 -41.01
N THR A 897 4.49 3.71 -41.70
CA THR A 897 4.69 4.66 -42.82
C THR A 897 4.46 6.13 -42.47
N LYS A 898 3.98 6.43 -41.27
CA LYS A 898 3.89 7.75 -40.63
C LYS A 898 4.32 7.66 -39.16
N ARG A 899 4.44 8.81 -38.49
CA ARG A 899 4.48 8.84 -37.01
C ARG A 899 3.17 8.32 -36.40
N ALA A 900 3.28 7.57 -35.31
CA ALA A 900 2.20 7.14 -34.43
C ALA A 900 2.57 7.43 -32.97
N SER A 901 1.61 7.81 -32.13
CA SER A 901 1.86 8.03 -30.70
C SER A 901 1.86 6.72 -29.91
N GLU A 902 1.12 5.70 -30.36
CA GLU A 902 1.00 4.40 -29.68
C GLU A 902 0.87 3.26 -30.71
N ILE A 903 1.64 2.17 -30.54
CA ILE A 903 1.56 0.95 -31.35
C ILE A 903 1.28 -0.25 -30.43
N ASN A 904 0.21 -1.00 -30.68
CA ASN A 904 -0.22 -2.13 -29.85
C ASN A 904 -0.27 -3.45 -30.62
N LEU A 905 0.32 -4.49 -30.03
CA LEU A 905 0.15 -5.90 -30.40
C LEU A 905 -1.14 -6.44 -29.77
N LYS A 906 -2.12 -6.79 -30.60
CA LYS A 906 -3.38 -7.39 -30.19
C LYS A 906 -3.38 -8.88 -30.53
N ILE A 907 -3.41 -9.75 -29.52
CA ILE A 907 -3.35 -11.21 -29.66
C ILE A 907 -4.74 -11.81 -29.40
N TYR A 908 -5.17 -12.70 -30.30
CA TYR A 908 -6.51 -13.29 -30.36
C TYR A 908 -6.46 -14.82 -30.31
N SER A 909 -7.53 -15.42 -29.81
CA SER A 909 -7.75 -16.87 -29.88
C SER A 909 -8.00 -17.34 -31.31
N SER A 910 -7.98 -18.66 -31.51
CA SER A 910 -8.45 -19.31 -32.74
C SER A 910 -9.93 -19.01 -33.07
N SER A 911 -10.72 -18.57 -32.08
CA SER A 911 -12.11 -18.11 -32.22
C SER A 911 -12.24 -16.58 -32.30
N PHE A 912 -11.14 -15.86 -32.60
CA PHE A 912 -11.08 -14.40 -32.76
C PHE A 912 -11.52 -13.56 -31.54
N ARG A 913 -11.56 -14.13 -30.32
CA ARG A 913 -11.67 -13.37 -29.06
C ARG A 913 -10.31 -12.74 -28.76
N LEU A 914 -10.27 -11.42 -28.47
CA LEU A 914 -9.06 -10.75 -27.99
C LEU A 914 -8.67 -11.35 -26.62
N ILE A 915 -7.41 -11.76 -26.48
CA ILE A 915 -6.83 -12.35 -25.25
C ILE A 915 -5.95 -11.31 -24.53
N LYS A 916 -5.07 -10.64 -25.25
CA LYS A 916 -4.14 -9.65 -24.68
C LYS A 916 -3.93 -8.49 -25.65
N ASP A 917 -3.82 -7.30 -25.08
CA ASP A 917 -3.45 -6.05 -25.72
C ASP A 917 -2.12 -5.62 -25.08
N ILE A 918 -1.10 -5.30 -25.89
CA ILE A 918 0.26 -5.04 -25.41
C ILE A 918 0.80 -3.82 -26.16
N ILE A 919 1.14 -2.74 -25.46
CA ILE A 919 1.87 -1.62 -26.05
C ILE A 919 3.28 -2.09 -26.41
N ILE A 920 3.66 -1.91 -27.67
CA ILE A 920 4.95 -2.35 -28.26
C ILE A 920 5.72 -1.18 -28.90
N GLY A 921 5.24 0.05 -28.74
CA GLY A 921 5.87 1.26 -29.27
C GLY A 921 5.10 2.50 -28.86
N ALA A 922 5.83 3.59 -28.60
CA ALA A 922 5.25 4.90 -28.32
C ALA A 922 6.09 5.99 -29.02
N ASP A 923 5.43 7.04 -29.51
CA ASP A 923 6.03 8.16 -30.23
C ASP A 923 7.00 7.77 -31.37
N LEU A 924 6.68 6.68 -32.06
CA LEU A 924 7.49 6.13 -33.16
C LEU A 924 7.24 6.88 -34.46
N TYR A 925 8.31 7.28 -35.15
CA TYR A 925 8.27 7.89 -36.48
C TYR A 925 8.21 6.84 -37.59
N ALA A 926 7.91 7.26 -38.83
CA ALA A 926 7.98 6.39 -40.00
C ALA A 926 9.34 5.66 -40.11
N GLY A 927 9.32 4.34 -40.32
CA GLY A 927 10.52 3.50 -40.30
C GLY A 927 10.27 2.03 -39.91
N GLU A 928 11.35 1.23 -39.92
CA GLU A 928 11.37 -0.12 -39.38
C GLU A 928 11.74 -0.09 -37.88
N HIS A 929 10.96 -0.79 -37.07
CA HIS A 929 11.07 -0.85 -35.61
C HIS A 929 11.15 -2.30 -35.13
N THR A 930 11.66 -2.51 -33.92
CA THR A 930 11.65 -3.81 -33.24
C THR A 930 11.23 -3.63 -31.80
N ALA A 931 10.21 -4.38 -31.38
CA ALA A 931 9.76 -4.47 -30.00
C ALA A 931 10.18 -5.81 -29.38
N GLN A 932 10.36 -5.81 -28.06
CA GLN A 932 10.50 -7.03 -27.26
C GLN A 932 9.25 -7.20 -26.41
N VAL A 933 8.59 -8.36 -26.53
CA VAL A 933 7.40 -8.75 -25.79
C VAL A 933 7.86 -9.73 -24.72
N SER A 934 7.85 -9.29 -23.46
CA SER A 934 8.38 -10.09 -22.36
C SER A 934 7.69 -11.45 -22.27
N ARG A 935 8.46 -12.49 -21.96
CA ARG A 935 7.93 -13.83 -21.70
C ARG A 935 6.82 -13.83 -20.66
N ARG A 936 6.83 -12.91 -19.68
CA ARG A 936 5.74 -12.76 -18.69
C ARG A 936 4.39 -12.44 -19.35
N LYS A 937 4.38 -11.50 -20.32
CA LYS A 937 3.18 -11.11 -21.08
C LYS A 937 2.66 -12.24 -22.01
N LEU A 938 3.45 -13.31 -22.23
CA LEU A 938 3.10 -14.52 -22.99
C LEU A 938 2.94 -15.79 -22.12
N ASN A 939 3.38 -15.79 -20.86
CA ASN A 939 3.40 -16.98 -20.00
C ASN A 939 1.99 -17.45 -19.56
N LEU A 940 0.95 -16.63 -19.73
CA LEU A 940 -0.44 -17.02 -19.48
C LEU A 940 -1.07 -17.80 -20.66
N PHE A 941 -0.42 -17.84 -21.82
CA PHE A 941 -0.94 -18.54 -22.99
C PHE A 941 -0.67 -20.05 -22.90
N ALA A 942 -1.58 -20.87 -23.41
CA ALA A 942 -1.42 -22.32 -23.51
C ALA A 942 -0.66 -22.71 -24.78
N ASN A 943 -0.27 -23.98 -24.90
CA ASN A 943 0.33 -24.49 -26.13
C ASN A 943 -0.70 -24.49 -27.26
N GLY A 944 -0.41 -23.78 -28.35
CA GLY A 944 -1.45 -23.55 -29.36
C GLY A 944 -1.09 -22.61 -30.50
N SER A 945 -2.11 -22.35 -31.31
CA SER A 945 -2.09 -21.41 -32.43
C SER A 945 -2.99 -20.22 -32.12
N TYR A 946 -2.38 -19.05 -32.03
CA TYR A 946 -3.02 -17.76 -31.83
C TYR A 946 -2.89 -16.92 -33.11
N TYR A 947 -3.71 -15.88 -33.21
CA TYR A 947 -3.63 -14.89 -34.27
C TYR A 947 -3.32 -13.53 -33.68
N PHE A 948 -2.65 -12.64 -34.42
CA PHE A 948 -2.40 -11.29 -33.94
C PHE A 948 -2.46 -10.25 -35.05
N VAL A 949 -2.70 -9.00 -34.67
CA VAL A 949 -2.43 -7.83 -35.49
C VAL A 949 -1.63 -6.82 -34.67
N ILE A 950 -0.91 -5.95 -35.37
CA ILE A 950 -0.43 -4.69 -34.82
C ILE A 950 -1.43 -3.61 -35.22
N LYS A 951 -1.78 -2.72 -34.28
CA LYS A 951 -2.68 -1.57 -34.50
C LYS A 951 -2.07 -0.30 -33.90
N ASP A 952 -2.33 0.85 -34.51
CA ASP A 952 -1.94 2.16 -33.97
C ASP A 952 -3.11 3.06 -33.51
N ASP A 953 -2.76 4.22 -32.94
CA ASP A 953 -3.67 5.27 -32.49
C ASP A 953 -4.51 5.91 -33.61
N SER A 954 -3.97 5.99 -34.84
CA SER A 954 -4.70 6.47 -36.02
C SER A 954 -5.82 5.52 -36.45
N GLY A 955 -5.75 4.27 -35.99
CA GLY A 955 -6.70 3.21 -36.31
C GLY A 955 -6.23 2.24 -37.39
N ALA A 956 -5.04 2.43 -37.96
CA ALA A 956 -4.48 1.52 -38.95
C ALA A 956 -4.14 0.16 -38.32
N VAL A 957 -4.30 -0.91 -39.09
CA VAL A 957 -4.14 -2.29 -38.62
C VAL A 957 -3.32 -3.08 -39.64
N SER A 958 -2.41 -3.92 -39.16
CA SER A 958 -1.66 -4.84 -39.99
C SER A 958 -2.52 -5.95 -40.60
N LYS A 959 -1.90 -6.78 -41.44
CA LYS A 959 -2.44 -8.12 -41.75
C LYS A 959 -2.55 -8.95 -40.45
N VAL A 960 -3.47 -9.91 -40.46
CA VAL A 960 -3.58 -10.92 -39.41
C VAL A 960 -2.46 -11.95 -39.60
N GLU A 961 -1.56 -11.99 -38.65
CA GLU A 961 -0.44 -12.94 -38.61
C GLU A 961 -0.72 -14.06 -37.60
N LYS A 962 0.02 -15.17 -37.72
CA LYS A 962 -0.11 -16.32 -36.83
C LYS A 962 1.02 -16.34 -35.80
N LEU A 963 0.68 -16.57 -34.53
CA LEU A 963 1.63 -16.83 -33.44
C LEU A 963 1.44 -18.26 -32.94
N ILE A 964 2.48 -19.09 -33.02
CA ILE A 964 2.51 -20.44 -32.45
C ILE A 964 3.29 -20.39 -31.13
N ILE A 965 2.69 -20.89 -30.04
CA ILE A 965 3.28 -20.95 -28.70
C ILE A 965 3.47 -22.42 -28.31
N LEU A 966 4.68 -22.76 -27.86
CA LEU A 966 5.11 -24.07 -27.40
C LEU A 966 5.88 -23.93 -26.07
N LYS A 967 5.26 -24.29 -24.95
CA LYS A 967 5.93 -24.61 -23.68
C LYS A 967 6.27 -26.10 -23.65
#